data_AF-A0A1I0N2Y4-F1
#
_entry.id   AF-A0A1I0N2Y4-F1
#
_cell.length_a   1.000
_cell.length_b   1.000
_cell.length_c   1.000
_cell.angle_alpha   90.00
_cell.angle_beta   90.00
_cell.angle_gamma   90.00
#
_symmetry.space_group_name_H-M   'P 1'
#
loop_
_entity.id
_entity.type
_entity.pdbx_description
1 polymer ?
#
loop_
_entity_poly.entity_id
_entity_poly.type
_entity_poly.pdbx_seq_one_letter_code
_entity_poly.pdbx_strand_id
1 'polypeptide(L)'
;MSLKPPRAARAPRGRLCLALLLALQGPLAHALDAPAGRDALMAQIRQERDAGRRVDALAHCQALLDRWPDDREAQALNVTLLTELGASTRAGELASALRPAPGVAERFHLDADHVAQEIRWAEGEPADPKHPYAEADRAVADARQLVDDPLLPADLRQRAEFDLLVALDRAGRAEEAVARYDALKAKGVALPPYVERAVADALLVRRRPAEAARLYEDSIAKDPGPYDVTESEPRIGLMYAYLESGQTRKAIQTIDELAAREPTWRRIPGIRLPLQNPRKVDADLNAATLREYVDMPAEAYARLEPMRREAPANAQIRRELGMVELARGWPRRAQDDFNIAATLDRRDLGAYIGEADAARVLNDYEGVDENLAMAQTLGDRNGRVDRAVKAWDRERGWQFDLATEQGKGSSPDFGDRDGTTQATIASPLIDDHWRVLALGRYSTADLPEGDVRRSRVGLGVRGYARGLEAYVQVLPATDRYVGKTALEAGFDWSITDHWAWAADFSTAGEDTPLRAQYYGISAKTLDTAVTWRASELTQARVGLSRDRFTDGNTRTGWLANVIQRLHTAPNLTIDGGVELGGSMNTRTDRPYFNPRRDYSYALTGRLENLLGQFYERNVTQRVDVAVGQYAEKGFATDWMATVRYGQTIQTAPGFRLGWGLGWHNQPYDGRREHRVVLDLTLHWGE
;
A
#
# COMPACT_ATOMS: atom_id res chain seq x y z
N MET A 1 20.98 -16.46 -46.33
CA MET A 1 22.38 -16.21 -45.92
C MET A 1 22.33 -15.59 -44.52
N SER A 2 22.26 -16.37 -43.44
CA SER A 2 23.28 -17.20 -42.81
C SER A 2 24.32 -16.40 -42.00
N LEU A 3 24.18 -16.52 -40.66
CA LEU A 3 25.20 -16.43 -39.57
C LEU A 3 25.67 -15.00 -39.18
N LYS A 4 25.69 -14.54 -37.92
CA LYS A 4 25.88 -15.20 -36.60
C LYS A 4 25.41 -14.27 -35.44
N PRO A 5 24.92 -14.82 -34.31
CA PRO A 5 24.64 -14.08 -33.07
C PRO A 5 25.90 -13.86 -32.19
N PRO A 6 25.90 -12.91 -31.23
CA PRO A 6 27.04 -12.66 -30.35
C PRO A 6 27.26 -13.85 -29.39
N ARG A 7 28.53 -14.25 -29.29
CA ARG A 7 29.00 -15.42 -28.54
C ARG A 7 28.86 -15.22 -27.03
N ALA A 8 28.17 -16.15 -26.39
CA ALA A 8 28.31 -16.46 -24.97
C ALA A 8 29.76 -16.86 -24.65
N ALA A 9 30.39 -16.16 -23.72
CA ALA A 9 31.66 -16.57 -23.13
C ALA A 9 31.37 -17.53 -21.96
N ARG A 10 31.29 -18.83 -22.26
CA ARG A 10 31.52 -19.89 -21.27
C ARG A 10 33.03 -20.00 -21.06
N ALA A 11 33.53 -19.58 -19.90
CA ALA A 11 34.89 -19.89 -19.47
C ALA A 11 34.91 -21.27 -18.79
N PRO A 12 35.77 -22.21 -19.22
CA PRO A 12 35.85 -23.54 -18.64
C PRO A 12 36.64 -23.55 -17.33
N ARG A 13 36.21 -24.44 -16.42
CA ARG A 13 36.95 -24.89 -15.24
C ARG A 13 38.35 -25.33 -15.66
N GLY A 14 39.37 -24.67 -15.12
CA GLY A 14 40.77 -24.99 -15.40
C GLY A 14 41.67 -24.37 -14.33
N ARG A 15 42.26 -25.24 -13.51
CA ARG A 15 43.18 -24.97 -12.39
C ARG A 15 44.44 -24.22 -12.85
N LEU A 16 44.86 -23.22 -12.08
CA LEU A 16 46.20 -22.61 -12.06
C LEU A 16 46.28 -21.89 -10.69
N CYS A 17 46.98 -22.35 -9.65
CA CYS A 17 48.34 -22.91 -9.57
C CYS A 17 49.37 -22.06 -10.33
N LEU A 18 49.53 -20.81 -9.90
CA LEU A 18 50.68 -19.99 -10.25
C LEU A 18 51.10 -19.09 -9.08
N ALA A 19 51.65 -19.71 -8.03
CA ALA A 19 52.44 -19.04 -6.99
C ALA A 19 53.51 -20.00 -6.45
N LEU A 20 54.16 -20.77 -7.32
CA LEU A 20 55.10 -21.84 -6.92
C LEU A 20 56.39 -21.92 -7.76
N LEU A 21 56.81 -20.85 -8.45
CA LEU A 21 58.00 -20.89 -9.31
C LEU A 21 58.85 -19.61 -9.33
N LEU A 22 58.94 -18.91 -8.20
CA LEU A 22 59.95 -17.86 -7.99
C LEU A 22 60.47 -17.88 -6.56
N ALA A 23 61.28 -18.89 -6.23
CA ALA A 23 62.31 -18.83 -5.20
C ALA A 23 63.11 -20.13 -5.22
N LEU A 24 64.28 -20.14 -5.89
CA LEU A 24 65.38 -21.04 -5.57
C LEU A 24 66.68 -20.49 -6.18
N GLN A 25 67.77 -20.65 -5.42
CA GLN A 25 69.13 -20.07 -5.52
C GLN A 25 69.22 -18.64 -4.91
N GLY A 26 69.60 -18.37 -3.65
CA GLY A 26 70.42 -19.03 -2.61
C GLY A 26 71.62 -18.12 -2.25
N PRO A 27 72.36 -18.24 -1.13
CA PRO A 27 72.06 -18.69 0.24
C PRO A 27 72.47 -17.64 1.31
N LEU A 28 71.94 -17.72 2.55
CA LEU A 28 72.68 -17.49 3.83
C LEU A 28 71.72 -17.45 5.03
N ALA A 29 71.79 -18.53 5.82
CA ALA A 29 71.52 -18.62 7.24
C ALA A 29 70.27 -17.92 7.78
N HIS A 30 69.12 -18.60 7.71
CA HIS A 30 68.17 -18.61 8.83
C HIS A 30 68.00 -20.06 9.26
N ALA A 31 67.99 -20.28 10.57
CA ALA A 31 67.98 -21.60 11.19
C ALA A 31 66.88 -22.49 10.58
N LEU A 32 67.26 -23.73 10.27
CA LEU A 32 66.31 -24.83 10.11
C LEU A 32 65.60 -25.01 11.45
N ASP A 33 64.46 -24.33 11.64
CA ASP A 33 63.54 -24.71 12.70
C ASP A 33 63.10 -26.14 12.39
N ALA A 34 63.37 -27.05 13.33
CA ALA A 34 62.80 -28.39 13.34
C ALA A 34 61.29 -28.30 13.05
N PRO A 35 60.66 -29.31 12.41
CA PRO A 35 59.21 -29.31 12.27
C PRO A 35 58.60 -29.00 13.63
N ALA A 36 57.97 -27.83 13.77
CA ALA A 36 57.50 -27.35 15.06
C ALA A 36 56.74 -28.49 15.73
N GLY A 37 57.22 -28.90 16.90
CA GLY A 37 56.60 -29.96 17.66
C GLY A 37 55.13 -29.61 17.87
N ARG A 38 54.26 -30.62 17.93
CA ARG A 38 52.82 -30.47 18.13
C ARG A 38 52.47 -29.36 19.16
N ASP A 39 53.20 -29.29 20.26
CA ASP A 39 52.96 -28.30 21.33
C ASP A 39 53.31 -26.85 20.95
N ALA A 40 54.31 -26.64 20.09
CA ALA A 40 54.67 -25.31 19.60
C ALA A 40 53.58 -24.76 18.66
N LEU A 41 53.00 -25.61 17.81
CA LEU A 41 51.87 -25.25 16.96
C LEU A 41 50.61 -24.98 17.80
N MET A 42 50.32 -25.81 18.80
CA MET A 42 49.20 -25.57 19.73
C MET A 42 49.35 -24.25 20.50
N ALA A 43 50.56 -23.91 20.94
CA ALA A 43 50.83 -22.63 21.61
C ALA A 43 50.61 -21.44 20.66
N GLN A 44 51.03 -21.55 19.40
CA GLN A 44 50.79 -20.54 18.38
C GLN A 44 49.29 -20.34 18.12
N ILE A 45 48.53 -21.41 17.92
CA ILE A 45 47.07 -21.34 17.68
C ILE A 45 46.37 -20.62 18.83
N ARG A 46 46.75 -20.92 20.09
CA ARG A 46 46.21 -20.24 21.27
C ARG A 46 46.56 -18.76 21.29
N GLN A 47 47.82 -18.42 21.02
CA GLN A 47 48.24 -17.03 20.95
C GLN A 47 47.48 -16.25 19.86
N GLU A 48 47.22 -16.87 18.71
CA GLU A 48 46.43 -16.27 17.64
C GLU A 48 44.97 -16.08 18.04
N ARG A 49 44.35 -17.07 18.69
CA ARG A 49 42.99 -16.96 19.25
C ARG A 49 42.92 -15.83 20.28
N ASP A 50 43.86 -15.77 21.21
CA ASP A 50 43.92 -14.75 22.28
C ASP A 50 44.16 -13.34 21.69
N ALA A 51 44.90 -13.26 20.59
CA ALA A 51 45.10 -12.02 19.82
C ALA A 51 43.90 -11.65 18.92
N GLY A 52 42.81 -12.41 18.95
CA GLY A 52 41.61 -12.18 18.14
C GLY A 52 41.73 -12.61 16.68
N ARG A 53 42.86 -13.22 16.26
CA ARG A 53 43.10 -13.75 14.91
C ARG A 53 42.48 -15.13 14.75
N ARG A 54 41.17 -15.22 14.94
CA ARG A 54 40.41 -16.49 15.01
C ARG A 54 40.44 -17.28 13.70
N VAL A 55 40.44 -16.61 12.56
CA VAL A 55 40.53 -17.26 11.24
C VAL A 55 41.89 -17.91 11.04
N ASP A 56 42.97 -17.20 11.38
CA ASP A 56 44.34 -17.73 11.30
C ASP A 56 44.52 -18.91 12.28
N ALA A 57 44.02 -18.75 13.52
CA ALA A 57 44.02 -19.81 14.52
C ALA A 57 43.26 -21.06 14.03
N LEU A 58 42.09 -20.89 13.42
CA LEU A 58 41.31 -22.00 12.85
C LEU A 58 42.09 -22.72 11.74
N ALA A 59 42.68 -21.96 10.81
CA ALA A 59 43.46 -22.52 9.71
C ALA A 59 44.66 -23.35 10.21
N HIS A 60 45.42 -22.81 11.17
CA HIS A 60 46.54 -23.54 11.78
C HIS A 60 46.08 -24.74 12.62
N CYS A 61 44.93 -24.64 13.30
CA CYS A 61 44.35 -25.76 14.04
C CYS A 61 43.93 -26.91 13.12
N GLN A 62 43.34 -26.59 11.95
CA GLN A 62 42.97 -27.60 10.95
C GLN A 62 44.20 -28.22 10.29
N ALA A 63 45.23 -27.42 9.97
CA ALA A 63 46.50 -27.95 9.47
C ALA A 63 47.21 -28.87 10.48
N LEU A 64 47.07 -28.59 11.79
CA LEU A 64 47.54 -29.49 12.84
C LEU A 64 46.74 -30.80 12.84
N LEU A 65 45.41 -30.74 12.74
CA LEU A 65 44.54 -31.92 12.65
C LEU A 65 44.78 -32.75 11.39
N ASP A 66 45.18 -32.15 10.27
CA ASP A 66 45.57 -32.90 9.07
C ASP A 66 46.82 -33.79 9.33
N ARG A 67 47.71 -33.34 10.22
CA ARG A 67 48.94 -34.07 10.59
C ARG A 67 48.75 -35.00 11.79
N TRP A 68 47.87 -34.63 12.71
CA TRP A 68 47.51 -35.42 13.91
C TRP A 68 45.99 -35.47 14.08
N PRO A 69 45.28 -36.32 13.30
CA PRO A 69 43.82 -36.36 13.31
C PRO A 69 43.20 -36.73 14.65
N ASP A 70 43.91 -37.53 15.46
CA ASP A 70 43.45 -38.02 16.78
C ASP A 70 43.82 -37.08 17.95
N ASP A 71 44.37 -35.90 17.67
CA ASP A 71 44.75 -34.92 18.69
C ASP A 71 43.51 -34.31 19.36
N ARG A 72 43.18 -34.82 20.55
CA ARG A 72 41.96 -34.43 21.29
C ARG A 72 41.91 -32.94 21.64
N GLU A 73 43.06 -32.34 21.95
CA GLU A 73 43.12 -30.93 22.35
C GLU A 73 42.88 -30.03 21.13
N ALA A 74 43.46 -30.38 19.98
CA ALA A 74 43.22 -29.69 18.72
C ALA A 74 41.80 -29.91 18.20
N GLN A 75 41.22 -31.11 18.36
CA GLN A 75 39.84 -31.37 18.00
C GLN A 75 38.86 -30.50 18.80
N ALA A 76 39.06 -30.41 20.12
CA ALA A 76 38.25 -29.55 20.98
C ALA A 76 38.45 -28.06 20.65
N LEU A 77 39.69 -27.63 20.43
CA LEU A 77 39.99 -26.25 20.05
C LEU A 77 39.41 -25.87 18.67
N ASN A 78 39.40 -26.80 17.72
CA ASN A 78 38.76 -26.62 16.42
C ASN A 78 37.25 -26.41 16.56
N VAL A 79 36.57 -27.19 17.41
CA VAL A 79 35.16 -26.97 17.74
C VAL A 79 34.95 -25.58 18.35
N THR A 80 35.76 -25.19 19.33
CA THR A 80 35.67 -23.86 19.96
C THR A 80 35.86 -22.73 18.95
N LEU A 81 36.89 -22.82 18.09
CA LEU A 81 37.18 -21.81 17.08
C LEU A 81 36.07 -21.71 16.04
N LEU A 82 35.49 -22.84 15.63
CA LEU A 82 34.33 -22.86 14.74
C LEU A 82 33.11 -22.19 15.39
N THR A 83 32.81 -22.47 16.66
CA THR A 83 31.72 -21.79 17.39
C THR A 83 31.97 -20.28 17.47
N GLU A 84 33.18 -19.85 17.83
CA GLU A 84 33.54 -18.43 17.92
C GLU A 84 33.46 -17.69 16.57
N LEU A 85 33.65 -18.41 15.46
CA LEU A 85 33.52 -17.88 14.10
C LEU A 85 32.09 -18.00 13.56
N GLY A 86 31.15 -18.52 14.35
CA GLY A 86 29.76 -18.70 13.96
C GLY A 86 29.55 -19.85 12.97
N ALA A 87 30.44 -20.84 12.90
CA ALA A 87 30.27 -22.08 12.16
C ALA A 87 29.63 -23.17 13.03
N SER A 88 28.53 -22.83 13.73
CA SER A 88 27.92 -23.63 14.80
C SER A 88 27.43 -25.00 14.32
N THR A 89 26.87 -25.10 13.10
CA THR A 89 26.46 -26.40 12.54
C THR A 89 27.64 -27.37 12.45
N ARG A 90 28.77 -26.91 11.90
CA ARG A 90 29.97 -27.75 11.77
C ARG A 90 30.63 -28.01 13.12
N ALA A 91 30.61 -27.04 14.02
CA ALA A 91 31.08 -27.20 15.38
C ALA A 91 30.28 -28.31 16.10
N GLY A 92 28.96 -28.33 15.99
CA GLY A 92 28.08 -29.36 16.56
C GLY A 92 28.34 -30.76 15.98
N GLU A 93 28.48 -30.87 14.65
CA GLU A 93 28.85 -32.14 13.99
C GLU A 93 30.15 -32.72 14.56
N LEU A 94 31.20 -31.89 14.66
CA LEU A 94 32.50 -32.29 15.17
C LEU A 94 32.47 -32.56 16.68
N ALA A 95 31.69 -31.79 17.44
CA ALA A 95 31.52 -31.97 18.88
C ALA A 95 30.92 -33.34 19.22
N SER A 96 30.01 -33.85 18.39
CA SER A 96 29.39 -35.17 18.57
C SER A 96 30.40 -36.32 18.53
N ALA A 97 31.55 -36.11 17.87
CA ALA A 97 32.62 -37.09 17.71
C ALA A 97 33.76 -36.94 18.74
N LEU A 98 33.74 -35.91 19.60
CA LEU A 98 34.80 -35.66 20.58
C LEU A 98 34.91 -36.78 21.64
N ARG A 99 36.15 -37.03 22.08
CA ARG A 99 36.50 -38.03 23.11
C ARG A 99 37.41 -37.36 24.17
N PRO A 100 36.99 -37.19 25.43
CA PRO A 100 35.66 -37.52 25.97
C PRO A 100 34.57 -36.67 25.30
N ALA A 101 33.34 -37.18 25.33
CA ALA A 101 32.22 -36.43 24.78
C ALA A 101 32.00 -35.13 25.59
N PRO A 102 31.49 -34.06 24.96
CA PRO A 102 31.24 -32.79 25.64
C PRO A 102 30.32 -32.97 26.84
N GLY A 103 30.57 -32.20 27.90
CA GLY A 103 29.70 -32.17 29.08
C GLY A 103 28.30 -31.65 28.75
N VAL A 104 27.32 -31.91 29.62
CA VAL A 104 25.91 -31.51 29.37
C VAL A 104 25.77 -30.01 29.13
N ALA A 105 26.42 -29.16 29.94
CA ALA A 105 26.37 -27.71 29.76
C ALA A 105 27.02 -27.26 28.44
N GLU A 106 28.16 -27.86 28.06
CA GLU A 106 28.85 -27.55 26.80
C GLU A 106 28.01 -27.92 25.58
N ARG A 107 27.27 -29.03 25.64
CA ARG A 107 26.29 -29.40 24.61
C ARG A 107 25.18 -28.35 24.48
N PHE A 108 24.59 -27.94 25.60
CA PHE A 108 23.55 -26.89 25.57
C PHE A 108 24.06 -25.55 25.04
N HIS A 109 25.33 -25.20 25.28
CA HIS A 109 25.92 -24.01 24.66
C HIS A 109 26.03 -24.15 23.13
N LEU A 110 26.52 -25.30 22.65
CA LEU A 110 26.62 -25.58 21.21
C LEU A 110 25.24 -25.59 20.54
N ASP A 111 24.25 -26.21 21.19
CA ASP A 111 22.87 -26.25 20.70
C ASP A 111 22.25 -24.85 20.65
N ALA A 112 22.46 -24.03 21.70
CA ALA A 112 21.99 -22.64 21.73
C ALA A 112 22.65 -21.77 20.65
N ASP A 113 23.96 -21.93 20.42
CA ASP A 113 24.68 -21.19 19.38
C ASP A 113 24.33 -21.67 17.96
N HIS A 114 23.91 -22.94 17.81
CA HIS A 114 23.36 -23.47 16.57
C HIS A 114 21.98 -22.87 16.28
N VAL A 115 21.05 -22.93 17.23
CA VAL A 115 19.72 -22.31 17.11
C VAL A 115 19.83 -20.82 16.79
N ALA A 116 20.70 -20.09 17.49
CA ALA A 116 20.92 -18.67 17.23
C ALA A 116 21.46 -18.41 15.80
N GLN A 117 22.24 -19.33 15.24
CA GLN A 117 22.67 -19.26 13.84
C GLN A 117 21.53 -19.53 12.87
N GLU A 118 20.69 -20.53 13.13
CA GLU A 118 19.52 -20.81 12.29
C GLU A 118 18.55 -19.63 12.25
N ILE A 119 18.30 -18.97 13.39
CA ILE A 119 17.49 -17.76 13.46
C ILE A 119 18.06 -16.64 12.60
N ARG A 120 19.38 -16.43 12.63
CA ARG A 120 20.04 -15.43 11.77
C ARG A 120 19.96 -15.79 10.29
N TRP A 121 20.08 -17.07 9.94
CA TRP A 121 19.93 -17.53 8.56
C TRP A 121 18.50 -17.43 8.05
N ALA A 122 17.51 -17.58 8.91
CA ALA A 122 16.10 -17.41 8.59
C ALA A 122 15.70 -15.97 8.20
N GLU A 123 16.53 -14.97 8.50
CA GLU A 123 16.37 -13.60 7.99
C GLU A 123 16.84 -13.45 6.53
N GLY A 124 17.66 -14.38 6.05
CA GLY A 124 18.14 -14.40 4.67
C GLY A 124 17.05 -14.78 3.66
N GLU A 125 17.44 -14.79 2.39
CA GLU A 125 16.55 -15.24 1.32
C GLU A 125 16.20 -16.73 1.50
N PRO A 126 14.91 -17.13 1.42
CA PRO A 126 14.51 -18.52 1.55
C PRO A 126 15.09 -19.37 0.42
N ALA A 127 15.44 -20.63 0.70
CA ALA A 127 15.98 -21.52 -0.32
C ALA A 127 14.96 -21.85 -1.42
N ASP A 128 13.69 -21.92 -1.04
CA ASP A 128 12.55 -22.01 -1.95
C ASP A 128 11.58 -20.84 -1.69
N PRO A 129 11.49 -19.85 -2.60
CA PRO A 129 10.57 -18.72 -2.46
C PRO A 129 9.09 -19.11 -2.32
N LYS A 130 8.69 -20.32 -2.72
CA LYS A 130 7.32 -20.82 -2.55
C LYS A 130 7.03 -21.39 -1.15
N HIS A 131 8.08 -21.57 -0.35
CA HIS A 131 7.99 -21.96 1.05
C HIS A 131 8.78 -20.96 1.91
N PRO A 132 8.37 -19.67 1.91
CA PRO A 132 9.19 -18.56 2.39
C PRO A 132 9.53 -18.62 3.89
N TYR A 133 8.82 -19.43 4.69
CA TYR A 133 9.01 -19.56 6.13
C TYR A 133 9.62 -20.90 6.56
N ALA A 134 10.04 -21.78 5.64
CA ALA A 134 10.47 -23.14 5.99
C ALA A 134 11.68 -23.17 6.95
N GLU A 135 12.68 -22.32 6.70
CA GLU A 135 13.86 -22.17 7.54
C GLU A 135 13.52 -21.51 8.89
N ALA A 136 12.67 -20.48 8.87
CA ALA A 136 12.23 -19.79 10.08
C ALA A 136 11.39 -20.71 10.99
N ASP A 137 10.50 -21.53 10.41
CA ASP A 137 9.70 -22.51 11.14
C ASP A 137 10.57 -23.60 11.76
N ARG A 138 11.63 -24.04 11.06
CA ARG A 138 12.62 -24.97 11.62
C ARG A 138 13.34 -24.34 12.82
N ALA A 139 13.85 -23.12 12.66
CA ALA A 139 14.50 -22.40 13.75
C ALA A 139 13.59 -22.23 14.98
N VAL A 140 12.28 -22.00 14.78
CA VAL A 140 11.29 -21.96 15.87
C VAL A 140 11.12 -23.32 16.54
N ALA A 141 11.06 -24.41 15.78
CA ALA A 141 10.93 -25.76 16.33
C ALA A 141 12.16 -26.11 17.19
N ASP A 142 13.36 -25.84 16.70
CA ASP A 142 14.61 -26.14 17.39
C ASP A 142 14.81 -25.24 18.61
N ALA A 143 14.49 -23.94 18.51
CA ALA A 143 14.48 -23.03 19.65
C ALA A 143 13.49 -23.46 20.75
N ARG A 144 12.29 -23.94 20.36
CA ARG A 144 11.29 -24.43 21.31
C ARG A 144 11.76 -25.70 22.00
N GLN A 145 12.31 -26.65 21.24
CA GLN A 145 12.85 -27.89 21.81
C GLN A 145 13.94 -27.60 22.83
N LEU A 146 14.84 -26.64 22.55
CA LEU A 146 15.87 -26.21 23.48
C LEU A 146 15.26 -25.63 24.76
N VAL A 147 14.33 -24.67 24.62
CA VAL A 147 13.65 -24.01 25.75
C VAL A 147 12.89 -25.00 26.65
N ASP A 148 12.24 -26.00 26.05
CA ASP A 148 11.41 -26.97 26.76
C ASP A 148 12.24 -28.11 27.41
N ASP A 149 13.54 -28.22 27.11
CA ASP A 149 14.39 -29.24 27.71
C ASP A 149 14.55 -29.00 29.23
N PRO A 150 14.18 -29.96 30.10
CA PRO A 150 14.26 -29.80 31.54
C PRO A 150 15.70 -29.74 32.07
N LEU A 151 16.68 -30.22 31.30
CA LEU A 151 18.10 -30.21 31.65
C LEU A 151 18.81 -28.91 31.24
N LEU A 152 18.16 -28.02 30.48
CA LEU A 152 18.73 -26.74 30.09
C LEU A 152 19.06 -25.88 31.33
N PRO A 153 20.33 -25.43 31.51
CA PRO A 153 20.74 -24.56 32.60
C PRO A 153 19.90 -23.29 32.69
N ALA A 154 19.65 -22.80 33.91
CA ALA A 154 18.74 -21.68 34.14
C ALA A 154 19.18 -20.37 33.48
N ASP A 155 20.50 -20.12 33.42
CA ASP A 155 21.11 -18.97 32.75
C ASP A 155 20.93 -19.03 31.22
N LEU A 156 21.07 -20.21 30.63
CA LEU A 156 20.82 -20.43 29.20
C LEU A 156 19.34 -20.41 28.85
N ARG A 157 18.47 -20.85 29.76
CA ARG A 157 17.02 -20.86 29.53
C ARG A 157 16.46 -19.49 29.23
N GLN A 158 16.92 -18.46 29.93
CA GLN A 158 16.46 -17.09 29.65
C GLN A 158 16.91 -16.61 28.28
N ARG A 159 18.16 -16.87 27.88
CA ARG A 159 18.65 -16.54 26.53
C ARG A 159 17.89 -17.31 25.45
N ALA A 160 17.63 -18.60 25.67
CA ALA A 160 16.87 -19.41 24.73
C ALA A 160 15.41 -18.92 24.55
N GLU A 161 14.76 -18.45 25.62
CA GLU A 161 13.43 -17.82 25.54
C GLU A 161 13.46 -16.51 24.73
N PHE A 162 14.52 -15.72 24.86
CA PHE A 162 14.73 -14.52 24.06
C PHE A 162 14.96 -14.82 22.59
N ASP A 163 15.79 -15.82 22.29
CA ASP A 163 16.05 -16.25 20.93
C ASP A 163 14.78 -16.85 20.29
N LEU A 164 13.95 -17.58 21.06
CA LEU A 164 12.65 -18.06 20.60
C LEU A 164 11.68 -16.92 20.23
N LEU A 165 11.66 -15.80 20.96
CA LEU A 165 10.86 -14.63 20.56
C LEU A 165 11.28 -14.07 19.20
N VAL A 166 12.59 -13.99 18.97
CA VAL A 166 13.15 -13.53 17.70
C VAL A 166 12.82 -14.53 16.58
N ALA A 167 12.97 -15.83 16.84
CA ALA A 167 12.60 -16.88 15.89
C ALA A 167 11.12 -16.79 15.48
N LEU A 168 10.22 -16.56 16.45
CA LEU A 168 8.79 -16.44 16.22
C LEU A 168 8.44 -15.22 15.35
N ASP A 169 9.12 -14.10 15.56
CA ASP A 169 8.97 -12.92 14.72
C ASP A 169 9.40 -13.20 13.26
N ARG A 170 10.59 -13.79 13.06
CA ARG A 170 11.09 -14.18 11.72
C ARG A 170 10.17 -15.18 11.00
N ALA A 171 9.51 -16.06 11.75
CA ALA A 171 8.55 -17.02 11.20
C ALA A 171 7.15 -16.43 10.94
N GLY A 172 6.94 -15.12 11.17
CA GLY A 172 5.64 -14.46 11.03
C GLY A 172 4.62 -14.90 12.09
N ARG A 173 5.06 -15.46 13.22
CA ARG A 173 4.21 -16.04 14.28
C ARG A 173 3.97 -15.03 15.40
N ALA A 174 3.55 -13.82 15.01
CA ALA A 174 3.40 -12.66 15.88
C ALA A 174 2.46 -12.89 17.08
N GLU A 175 1.42 -13.71 16.93
CA GLU A 175 0.50 -14.02 18.03
C GLU A 175 1.19 -14.74 19.19
N GLU A 176 2.03 -15.73 18.88
CA GLU A 176 2.77 -16.46 19.90
C GLU A 176 3.88 -15.60 20.51
N ALA A 177 4.59 -14.82 19.68
CA ALA A 177 5.62 -13.89 20.15
C ALA A 177 5.05 -12.89 21.17
N VAL A 178 3.91 -12.27 20.85
CA VAL A 178 3.24 -11.31 21.73
C VAL A 178 2.74 -11.97 23.02
N ALA A 179 2.17 -13.18 22.94
CA ALA A 179 1.72 -13.90 24.14
C ALA A 179 2.88 -14.24 25.09
N ARG A 180 4.02 -14.67 24.56
CA ARG A 180 5.24 -14.93 25.35
C ARG A 180 5.82 -13.64 25.94
N TYR A 181 5.87 -12.56 25.16
CA TYR A 181 6.27 -11.25 25.63
C TYR A 181 5.41 -10.76 26.79
N ASP A 182 4.08 -10.84 26.68
CA ASP A 182 3.16 -10.41 27.74
C ASP A 182 3.41 -11.22 29.04
N ALA A 183 3.73 -12.51 28.93
CA ALA A 183 4.09 -13.35 30.08
C ALA A 183 5.43 -12.96 30.72
N LEU A 184 6.45 -12.61 29.93
CA LEU A 184 7.75 -12.13 30.43
C LEU A 184 7.60 -10.75 31.08
N LYS A 185 6.82 -9.86 30.47
CA LYS A 185 6.51 -8.53 31.00
C LYS A 185 5.80 -8.61 32.35
N ALA A 186 4.83 -9.52 32.49
CA ALA A 186 4.13 -9.75 33.76
C ALA A 186 5.06 -10.23 34.88
N LYS A 187 6.17 -10.91 34.53
CA LYS A 187 7.22 -11.33 35.46
C LYS A 187 8.29 -10.25 35.72
N GLY A 188 8.19 -9.08 35.08
CA GLY A 188 9.16 -8.00 35.20
C GLY A 188 10.51 -8.31 34.55
N VAL A 189 10.55 -9.21 33.55
CA VAL A 189 11.79 -9.55 32.84
C VAL A 189 12.16 -8.42 31.89
N ALA A 190 13.36 -7.86 32.04
CA ALA A 190 13.90 -6.87 31.13
C ALA A 190 14.39 -7.55 29.84
N LEU A 191 14.00 -7.01 28.69
CA LEU A 191 14.43 -7.50 27.38
C LEU A 191 15.69 -6.77 26.89
N PRO A 192 16.64 -7.47 26.26
CA PRO A 192 17.75 -6.85 25.56
C PRO A 192 17.29 -6.20 24.24
N PRO A 193 18.03 -5.22 23.69
CA PRO A 193 17.59 -4.39 22.57
C PRO A 193 17.15 -5.17 21.32
N TYR A 194 17.85 -6.26 20.98
CA TYR A 194 17.53 -7.07 19.79
C TYR A 194 16.18 -7.79 19.91
N VAL A 195 15.79 -8.20 21.12
CA VAL A 195 14.50 -8.85 21.40
C VAL A 195 13.39 -7.81 21.42
N GLU A 196 13.66 -6.61 21.97
CA GLU A 196 12.69 -5.51 21.96
C GLU A 196 12.28 -5.13 20.53
N ARG A 197 13.22 -5.14 19.57
CA ARG A 197 12.96 -4.89 18.15
C ARG A 197 12.01 -5.96 17.56
N ALA A 198 12.36 -7.23 17.71
CA ALA A 198 11.55 -8.34 17.20
C ALA A 198 10.14 -8.39 17.83
N VAL A 199 10.03 -8.10 19.13
CA VAL A 199 8.73 -8.01 19.80
C VAL A 199 7.94 -6.79 19.30
N ALA A 200 8.60 -5.66 19.04
CA ALA A 200 7.93 -4.47 18.51
C ALA A 200 7.35 -4.72 17.11
N ASP A 201 8.05 -5.47 16.25
CA ASP A 201 7.52 -5.93 14.96
C ASP A 201 6.27 -6.80 15.13
N ALA A 202 6.33 -7.82 15.99
CA ALA A 202 5.18 -8.65 16.30
C ALA A 202 3.99 -7.84 16.87
N LEU A 203 4.26 -6.80 17.68
CA LEU A 203 3.23 -5.91 18.21
C LEU A 203 2.55 -5.08 17.10
N LEU A 204 3.28 -4.63 16.08
CA LEU A 204 2.68 -3.95 14.91
C LEU A 204 1.75 -4.90 14.16
N VAL A 205 2.19 -6.13 13.89
CA VAL A 205 1.34 -7.16 13.27
C VAL A 205 0.07 -7.43 14.09
N ARG A 206 0.18 -7.40 15.42
CA ARG A 206 -0.96 -7.56 16.36
C ARG A 206 -1.71 -6.27 16.68
N ARG A 207 -1.48 -5.20 15.92
CA ARG A 207 -2.19 -3.92 16.02
C ARG A 207 -2.05 -3.21 17.38
N ARG A 208 -0.86 -3.29 17.99
CA ARG A 208 -0.45 -2.60 19.23
C ARG A 208 0.64 -1.53 18.96
N PRO A 209 0.42 -0.56 18.05
CA PRO A 209 1.49 0.32 17.55
C PRO A 209 2.06 1.27 18.60
N ALA A 210 1.24 1.75 19.54
CA ALA A 210 1.72 2.65 20.61
C ALA A 210 2.69 1.94 21.58
N GLU A 211 2.54 0.63 21.76
CA GLU A 211 3.46 -0.15 22.58
C GLU A 211 4.73 -0.53 21.79
N ALA A 212 4.58 -0.89 20.51
CA ALA A 212 5.70 -1.10 19.61
C ALA A 212 6.62 0.14 19.55
N ALA A 213 6.04 1.33 19.44
CA ALA A 213 6.81 2.59 19.43
C ALA A 213 7.68 2.75 20.69
N ARG A 214 7.14 2.41 21.87
CA ARG A 214 7.91 2.49 23.13
C ARG A 214 9.05 1.48 23.18
N LEU A 215 8.82 0.23 22.76
CA LEU A 215 9.88 -0.77 22.70
C LEU A 215 10.99 -0.39 21.71
N TYR A 216 10.62 0.21 20.57
CA TYR A 216 11.59 0.74 19.63
C TYR A 216 12.40 1.91 20.21
N GLU A 217 11.74 2.88 20.85
CA GLU A 217 12.39 3.98 21.57
C GLU A 217 13.39 3.45 22.62
N ASP A 218 12.96 2.50 23.44
CA ASP A 218 13.79 1.88 24.51
C ASP A 218 14.98 1.12 23.93
N SER A 219 14.77 0.33 22.86
CA SER A 219 15.82 -0.42 22.19
C SER A 219 16.90 0.49 21.59
N ILE A 220 16.49 1.59 20.95
CA ILE A 220 17.41 2.58 20.37
C ILE A 220 18.14 3.36 21.46
N ALA A 221 17.49 3.64 22.60
CA ALA A 221 18.14 4.32 23.72
C ALA A 221 19.24 3.45 24.36
N LYS A 222 19.01 2.14 24.48
CA LYS A 222 19.98 1.17 25.01
C LYS A 222 21.11 0.88 24.04
N ASP A 223 20.81 0.86 22.75
CA ASP A 223 21.77 0.60 21.68
C ASP A 223 21.53 1.59 20.52
N PRO A 224 22.24 2.75 20.49
CA PRO A 224 22.01 3.82 19.53
C PRO A 224 22.60 3.58 18.14
N GLY A 225 23.36 2.49 17.95
CA GLY A 225 24.12 2.19 16.73
C GLY A 225 25.51 2.83 16.67
N PRO A 226 26.22 2.75 15.53
CA PRO A 226 25.74 2.28 14.22
C PRO A 226 25.48 0.77 14.18
N TYR A 227 24.48 0.36 13.41
CA TYR A 227 24.14 -1.06 13.20
C TYR A 227 24.77 -1.58 11.91
N ASP A 228 25.06 -2.89 11.84
CA ASP A 228 25.63 -3.51 10.64
C ASP A 228 24.64 -3.48 9.46
N VAL A 229 25.10 -3.45 8.21
CA VAL A 229 24.22 -3.49 7.03
C VAL A 229 23.37 -4.76 6.92
N THR A 230 23.72 -5.84 7.63
CA THR A 230 22.90 -7.05 7.72
C THR A 230 21.82 -6.98 8.79
N GLU A 231 21.80 -5.95 9.63
CA GLU A 231 20.80 -5.76 10.69
C GLU A 231 19.71 -4.78 10.25
N SER A 232 18.47 -5.05 10.61
CA SER A 232 17.36 -4.09 10.45
C SER A 232 17.64 -2.77 11.16
N GLU A 233 17.35 -1.65 10.50
CA GLU A 233 17.39 -0.32 11.12
C GLU A 233 16.13 -0.09 11.97
N PRO A 234 16.22 -0.09 13.32
CA PRO A 234 15.03 0.01 14.19
C PRO A 234 14.27 1.33 14.05
N ARG A 235 14.90 2.40 13.54
CA ARG A 235 14.22 3.66 13.26
C ARG A 235 13.18 3.56 12.14
N ILE A 236 13.33 2.59 11.22
CA ILE A 236 12.31 2.32 10.21
C ILE A 236 11.07 1.67 10.87
N GLY A 237 11.26 0.67 11.72
CA GLY A 237 10.16 0.09 12.52
C GLY A 237 9.48 1.11 13.43
N LEU A 238 10.27 2.00 14.07
CA LEU A 238 9.75 3.11 14.86
C LEU A 238 8.90 4.09 14.03
N MET A 239 9.32 4.41 12.80
CA MET A 239 8.54 5.24 11.88
C MET A 239 7.17 4.61 11.61
N TYR A 240 7.11 3.30 11.30
CA TYR A 240 5.84 2.60 11.11
C TYR A 240 4.99 2.59 12.38
N ALA A 241 5.58 2.37 13.56
CA ALA A 241 4.87 2.42 14.82
C ALA A 241 4.29 3.81 15.14
N TYR A 242 5.01 4.87 14.81
CA TYR A 242 4.47 6.24 14.89
C TYR A 242 3.35 6.47 13.89
N LEU A 243 3.49 6.02 12.64
CA LEU A 243 2.44 6.16 11.63
C LEU A 243 1.15 5.45 12.07
N GLU A 244 1.23 4.17 12.44
CA GLU A 244 0.08 3.36 12.84
C GLU A 244 -0.55 3.79 14.17
N SER A 245 0.19 4.53 15.02
CA SER A 245 -0.34 5.17 16.22
C SER A 245 -0.85 6.60 16.01
N GLY A 246 -0.94 7.08 14.77
CA GLY A 246 -1.43 8.41 14.41
C GLY A 246 -0.46 9.56 14.72
N GLN A 247 0.80 9.25 15.04
CA GLN A 247 1.86 10.22 15.33
C GLN A 247 2.62 10.60 14.04
N THR A 248 1.89 10.98 12.99
CA THR A 248 2.43 11.20 11.63
C THR A 248 3.62 12.15 11.59
N ARG A 249 3.60 13.24 12.37
CA ARG A 249 4.73 14.19 12.44
C ARG A 249 6.01 13.52 12.93
N LYS A 250 5.92 12.66 13.95
CA LYS A 250 7.08 11.93 14.48
C LYS A 250 7.58 10.89 13.47
N ALA A 251 6.68 10.22 12.76
CA ALA A 251 7.05 9.29 11.70
C ALA A 251 7.89 9.99 10.63
N ILE A 252 7.40 11.13 10.11
CA ILE A 252 8.10 11.93 9.10
C ILE A 252 9.46 12.41 9.61
N GLN A 253 9.50 12.97 10.82
CA GLN A 253 10.75 13.44 11.43
C GLN A 253 11.77 12.29 11.57
N THR A 254 11.35 11.13 12.08
CA THR A 254 12.22 9.99 12.33
C THR A 254 12.89 9.49 11.04
N ILE A 255 12.12 9.35 9.96
CA ILE A 255 12.65 8.82 8.71
C ILE A 255 13.48 9.85 7.93
N ASP A 256 13.10 11.13 7.99
CA ASP A 256 13.87 12.19 7.34
C ASP A 256 15.22 12.41 8.02
N GLU A 257 15.27 12.35 9.36
CA GLU A 257 16.51 12.42 10.12
C GLU A 257 17.42 11.23 9.82
N LEU A 258 16.87 10.01 9.74
CA LEU A 258 17.63 8.82 9.33
C LEU A 258 18.18 8.97 7.92
N ALA A 259 17.33 9.33 6.95
CA ALA A 259 17.71 9.52 5.56
C ALA A 259 18.78 10.60 5.39
N ALA A 260 18.72 11.69 6.14
CA ALA A 260 19.73 12.75 6.10
C ALA A 260 21.07 12.32 6.73
N ARG A 261 21.05 11.45 7.74
CA ARG A 261 22.24 10.96 8.45
C ARG A 261 23.00 9.90 7.65
N GLU A 262 22.29 9.05 6.90
CA GLU A 262 22.90 7.96 6.15
C GLU A 262 23.74 8.49 4.97
N PRO A 263 25.05 8.17 4.89
CA PRO A 263 25.88 8.63 3.77
C PRO A 263 25.54 7.84 2.50
N THR A 264 25.57 8.51 1.34
CA THR A 264 25.38 7.85 0.03
C THR A 264 26.40 6.73 -0.22
N TRP A 265 27.62 6.92 0.24
CA TRP A 265 28.74 6.01 0.00
C TRP A 265 29.38 5.58 1.32
N ARG A 266 29.61 4.28 1.48
CA ARG A 266 30.35 3.70 2.60
C ARG A 266 31.84 3.60 2.26
N ARG A 267 32.70 3.95 3.21
CA ARG A 267 34.17 3.79 3.12
C ARG A 267 34.61 2.72 4.11
N ILE A 268 35.15 1.61 3.59
CA ILE A 268 35.72 0.54 4.42
C ILE A 268 37.25 0.67 4.40
N PRO A 269 37.93 0.72 5.55
CA PRO A 269 39.38 0.71 5.61
C PRO A 269 39.98 -0.44 4.79
N GLY A 270 40.97 -0.14 3.94
CA GLY A 270 41.59 -1.12 3.05
C GLY A 270 40.93 -1.25 1.67
N ILE A 271 39.70 -0.77 1.48
CA ILE A 271 39.03 -0.73 0.16
C ILE A 271 39.20 0.67 -0.45
N ARG A 272 39.84 0.74 -1.64
CA ARG A 272 40.15 2.03 -2.30
C ARG A 272 38.89 2.74 -2.82
N LEU A 273 37.94 1.99 -3.35
CA LEU A 273 36.71 2.54 -3.93
C LEU A 273 35.61 2.64 -2.87
N PRO A 274 34.79 3.70 -2.90
CA PRO A 274 33.58 3.75 -2.08
C PRO A 274 32.64 2.61 -2.48
N LEU A 275 31.96 2.03 -1.49
CA LEU A 275 30.90 1.06 -1.70
C LEU A 275 29.55 1.75 -1.61
N GLN A 276 28.57 1.27 -2.36
CA GLN A 276 27.18 1.71 -2.21
C GLN A 276 26.70 1.45 -0.77
N ASN A 277 25.85 2.33 -0.25
CA ASN A 277 25.24 2.16 1.07
C ASN A 277 23.76 1.73 0.92
N PRO A 278 23.42 0.43 1.12
CA PRO A 278 22.04 -0.03 1.09
C PRO A 278 21.14 0.71 2.08
N ARG A 279 21.66 1.04 3.28
CA ARG A 279 20.91 1.77 4.32
C ARG A 279 20.41 3.13 3.86
N LYS A 280 21.18 3.82 3.00
CA LYS A 280 20.75 5.08 2.42
C LYS A 280 19.57 4.87 1.46
N VAL A 281 19.63 3.83 0.64
CA VAL A 281 18.53 3.47 -0.26
C VAL A 281 17.28 3.11 0.54
N ASP A 282 17.43 2.29 1.59
CA ASP A 282 16.31 1.88 2.46
C ASP A 282 15.67 3.06 3.17
N ALA A 283 16.47 3.97 3.72
CA ALA A 283 15.97 5.17 4.39
C ALA A 283 15.25 6.12 3.41
N ASP A 284 15.81 6.35 2.22
CA ASP A 284 15.19 7.22 1.20
C ASP A 284 13.90 6.62 0.64
N LEU A 285 13.88 5.30 0.42
CA LEU A 285 12.68 4.56 0.00
C LEU A 285 11.57 4.69 1.04
N ASN A 286 11.84 4.37 2.30
CA ASN A 286 10.85 4.48 3.38
C ASN A 286 10.41 5.93 3.60
N ALA A 287 11.32 6.91 3.42
CA ALA A 287 10.95 8.32 3.46
C ALA A 287 9.94 8.67 2.37
N ALA A 288 10.06 8.10 1.17
CA ALA A 288 9.12 8.30 0.07
C ALA A 288 7.81 7.52 0.26
N THR A 289 7.86 6.24 0.62
CA THR A 289 6.67 5.41 0.88
C THR A 289 5.83 6.00 2.01
N LEU A 290 6.44 6.55 3.06
CA LEU A 290 5.70 7.26 4.11
C LEU A 290 4.86 8.42 3.56
N ARG A 291 5.34 9.17 2.55
CA ARG A 291 4.56 10.25 1.92
C ARG A 291 3.35 9.72 1.17
N GLU A 292 3.47 8.56 0.54
CA GLU A 292 2.34 7.90 -0.12
C GLU A 292 1.25 7.54 0.90
N TYR A 293 1.62 6.95 2.04
CA TYR A 293 0.67 6.58 3.11
C TYR A 293 -0.06 7.75 3.80
N VAL A 294 0.40 8.99 3.62
CA VAL A 294 -0.21 10.18 4.26
C VAL A 294 -0.79 11.15 3.23
N ASP A 295 -1.19 10.63 2.07
CA ASP A 295 -1.82 11.36 0.96
C ASP A 295 -0.93 12.48 0.36
N MET A 296 0.38 12.24 0.27
CA MET A 296 1.36 13.14 -0.34
C MET A 296 2.08 12.53 -1.57
N PRO A 297 1.36 11.98 -2.56
CA PRO A 297 1.98 11.26 -3.69
C PRO A 297 2.87 12.14 -4.58
N ALA A 298 2.60 13.44 -4.71
CA ALA A 298 3.51 14.36 -5.42
C ALA A 298 4.92 14.41 -4.80
N GLU A 299 5.01 14.47 -3.47
CA GLU A 299 6.30 14.50 -2.76
C GLU A 299 6.98 13.14 -2.81
N ALA A 300 6.23 12.04 -2.65
CA ALA A 300 6.75 10.69 -2.81
C ALA A 300 7.36 10.49 -4.21
N TYR A 301 6.66 10.93 -5.26
CA TYR A 301 7.12 10.83 -6.64
C TYR A 301 8.40 11.63 -6.88
N ALA A 302 8.48 12.85 -6.34
CA ALA A 302 9.65 13.71 -6.46
C ALA A 302 10.92 13.09 -5.81
N ARG A 303 10.74 12.21 -4.82
CA ARG A 303 11.83 11.45 -4.17
C ARG A 303 12.23 10.22 -4.98
N LEU A 304 11.25 9.46 -5.48
CA LEU A 304 11.49 8.17 -6.16
C LEU A 304 11.96 8.30 -7.61
N GLU A 305 11.48 9.29 -8.37
CA GLU A 305 11.82 9.41 -9.79
C GLU A 305 13.34 9.63 -10.03
N PRO A 306 14.06 10.47 -9.26
CA PRO A 306 15.52 10.53 -9.33
C PRO A 306 16.21 9.21 -9.00
N MET A 307 15.74 8.48 -7.97
CA MET A 307 16.28 7.18 -7.60
C MET A 307 16.11 6.16 -8.72
N ARG A 308 14.94 6.15 -9.38
CA ARG A 308 14.67 5.31 -10.56
C ARG A 308 15.58 5.65 -11.74
N ARG A 309 15.96 6.93 -11.92
CA ARG A 309 16.94 7.34 -12.95
C ARG A 309 18.34 6.85 -12.66
N GLU A 310 18.76 6.88 -11.41
CA GLU A 310 20.08 6.42 -10.99
C GLU A 310 20.18 4.88 -10.97
N ALA A 311 19.12 4.21 -10.52
CA ALA A 311 19.06 2.75 -10.39
C ALA A 311 17.85 2.15 -11.15
N PRO A 312 17.82 2.22 -12.50
CA PRO A 312 16.68 1.78 -13.30
C PRO A 312 16.40 0.27 -13.24
N ALA A 313 17.33 -0.54 -12.72
CA ALA A 313 17.21 -1.99 -12.57
C ALA A 313 17.00 -2.43 -11.11
N ASN A 314 16.64 -1.52 -10.20
CA ASN A 314 16.26 -1.86 -8.83
C ASN A 314 14.74 -2.13 -8.78
N ALA A 315 14.35 -3.38 -8.49
CA ALA A 315 12.95 -3.81 -8.48
C ALA A 315 12.11 -3.08 -7.42
N GLN A 316 12.67 -2.85 -6.23
CA GLN A 316 11.95 -2.18 -5.13
C GLN A 316 11.64 -0.72 -5.47
N ILE A 317 12.60 0.03 -6.02
CA ILE A 317 12.39 1.41 -6.48
C ILE A 317 11.29 1.46 -7.55
N ARG A 318 11.32 0.53 -8.51
CA ARG A 318 10.28 0.41 -9.56
C ARG A 318 8.91 0.19 -8.96
N ARG A 319 8.79 -0.79 -8.05
CA ARG A 319 7.53 -1.10 -7.37
C ARG A 319 7.00 0.07 -6.56
N GLU A 320 7.82 0.72 -5.72
CA GLU A 320 7.37 1.87 -4.93
C GLU A 320 6.97 3.04 -5.83
N LEU A 321 7.68 3.26 -6.94
CA LEU A 321 7.29 4.27 -7.92
C LEU A 321 5.92 3.94 -8.54
N GLY A 322 5.68 2.69 -8.92
CA GLY A 322 4.38 2.24 -9.43
C GLY A 322 3.24 2.48 -8.44
N MET A 323 3.44 2.21 -7.14
CA MET A 323 2.43 2.52 -6.10
C MET A 323 2.09 4.01 -6.08
N VAL A 324 3.11 4.86 -6.13
CA VAL A 324 2.92 6.32 -6.17
C VAL A 324 2.23 6.74 -7.46
N GLU A 325 2.61 6.19 -8.61
CA GLU A 325 1.99 6.50 -9.90
C GLU A 325 0.50 6.11 -9.92
N LEU A 326 0.10 5.00 -9.30
CA LEU A 326 -1.30 4.67 -9.05
C LEU A 326 -2.00 5.76 -8.22
N ALA A 327 -1.42 6.16 -7.09
CA ALA A 327 -1.98 7.20 -6.22
C ALA A 327 -2.13 8.57 -6.93
N ARG A 328 -1.28 8.84 -7.93
CA ARG A 328 -1.40 10.04 -8.79
C ARG A 328 -2.50 9.93 -9.84
N GLY A 329 -2.99 8.72 -10.11
CA GLY A 329 -3.98 8.43 -11.13
C GLY A 329 -3.37 8.06 -12.49
N TRP A 330 -2.19 7.43 -12.49
CA TRP A 330 -1.51 6.94 -13.69
C TRP A 330 -1.39 5.40 -13.70
N PRO A 331 -2.52 4.67 -13.77
CA PRO A 331 -2.52 3.23 -13.59
C PRO A 331 -1.81 2.46 -14.69
N ARG A 332 -1.79 2.94 -15.95
CA ARG A 332 -1.04 2.25 -17.02
C ARG A 332 0.46 2.40 -16.80
N ARG A 333 0.90 3.60 -16.43
CA ARG A 333 2.30 3.86 -16.10
C ARG A 333 2.77 3.01 -14.92
N ALA A 334 1.95 2.94 -13.87
CA ALA A 334 2.22 2.10 -12.72
C ALA A 334 2.31 0.61 -13.09
N GLN A 335 1.39 0.12 -13.92
CA GLN A 335 1.43 -1.26 -14.43
C GLN A 335 2.75 -1.56 -15.15
N ASP A 336 3.30 -0.63 -15.93
CA ASP A 336 4.60 -0.80 -16.57
C ASP A 336 5.74 -0.96 -15.54
N ASP A 337 5.77 -0.12 -14.51
CA ASP A 337 6.81 -0.21 -13.47
C ASP A 337 6.65 -1.47 -12.59
N PHE A 338 5.42 -1.93 -12.32
CA PHE A 338 5.20 -3.22 -11.64
C PHE A 338 5.65 -4.41 -12.48
N ASN A 339 5.32 -4.44 -13.78
CA ASN A 339 5.76 -5.48 -14.70
C ASN A 339 7.31 -5.54 -14.79
N ILE A 340 7.96 -4.38 -14.80
CA ILE A 340 9.42 -4.29 -14.76
C ILE A 340 9.95 -4.83 -13.43
N ALA A 341 9.35 -4.44 -12.29
CA ALA A 341 9.75 -4.92 -10.97
C ALA A 341 9.63 -6.45 -10.87
N ALA A 342 8.49 -7.03 -11.25
CA ALA A 342 8.26 -8.48 -11.26
C ALA A 342 9.20 -9.24 -12.21
N THR A 343 9.64 -8.59 -13.30
CA THR A 343 10.63 -9.17 -14.22
C THR A 343 12.05 -9.15 -13.61
N LEU A 344 12.40 -8.08 -12.89
CA LEU A 344 13.71 -7.91 -12.26
C LEU A 344 13.87 -8.81 -11.02
N ASP A 345 12.82 -8.92 -10.20
CA ASP A 345 12.77 -9.85 -9.07
C ASP A 345 11.40 -10.55 -9.01
N ARG A 346 11.37 -11.81 -9.45
CA ARG A 346 10.17 -12.66 -9.42
C ARG A 346 9.71 -13.05 -8.02
N ARG A 347 10.44 -12.64 -6.98
CA ARG A 347 10.12 -12.90 -5.58
C ARG A 347 9.48 -11.67 -4.92
N ASP A 348 9.44 -10.53 -5.59
CA ASP A 348 8.79 -9.33 -5.06
C ASP A 348 7.26 -9.49 -5.10
N LEU A 349 6.71 -10.04 -4.02
CA LEU A 349 5.26 -10.18 -3.84
C LEU A 349 4.52 -8.85 -3.99
N GLY A 350 5.17 -7.72 -3.68
CA GLY A 350 4.56 -6.41 -3.77
C GLY A 350 4.37 -5.95 -5.21
N ALA A 351 5.18 -6.46 -6.15
CA ALA A 351 5.01 -6.19 -7.58
C ALA A 351 3.74 -6.86 -8.09
N TYR A 352 3.49 -8.13 -7.72
CA TYR A 352 2.26 -8.84 -8.06
C TYR A 352 1.01 -8.19 -7.44
N ILE A 353 1.08 -7.74 -6.18
CA ILE A 353 -0.02 -6.94 -5.58
C ILE A 353 -0.25 -5.66 -6.38
N GLY A 354 0.81 -4.94 -6.74
CA GLY A 354 0.72 -3.72 -7.54
C GLY A 354 0.12 -3.92 -8.93
N GLU A 355 0.51 -4.99 -9.64
CA GLU A 355 -0.11 -5.35 -10.92
C GLU A 355 -1.61 -5.64 -10.77
N ALA A 356 -2.00 -6.38 -9.73
CA ALA A 356 -3.40 -6.65 -9.41
C ALA A 356 -4.17 -5.36 -9.11
N ASP A 357 -3.61 -4.44 -8.32
CA ASP A 357 -4.24 -3.16 -8.02
C ASP A 357 -4.38 -2.27 -9.27
N ALA A 358 -3.35 -2.21 -10.13
CA ALA A 358 -3.42 -1.48 -11.39
C ALA A 358 -4.46 -2.05 -12.35
N ALA A 359 -4.55 -3.37 -12.43
CA ALA A 359 -5.54 -4.11 -13.21
C ALA A 359 -6.98 -3.79 -12.75
N ARG A 360 -7.23 -3.84 -11.43
CA ARG A 360 -8.52 -3.47 -10.81
C ARG A 360 -8.91 -2.02 -11.14
N VAL A 361 -8.00 -1.05 -10.95
CA VAL A 361 -8.25 0.37 -11.29
C VAL A 361 -8.53 0.56 -12.79
N LEU A 362 -7.95 -0.28 -13.65
CA LEU A 362 -8.19 -0.28 -15.08
C LEU A 362 -9.43 -1.09 -15.50
N ASN A 363 -10.25 -1.64 -14.60
CA ASN A 363 -11.33 -2.55 -14.99
C ASN A 363 -10.85 -3.74 -15.87
N ASP A 364 -9.58 -4.13 -15.73
CA ASP A 364 -8.91 -5.20 -16.48
C ASP A 364 -8.72 -6.39 -15.54
N TYR A 365 -9.81 -7.05 -15.16
CA TYR A 365 -9.81 -8.02 -14.06
C TYR A 365 -9.16 -9.37 -14.43
N GLU A 366 -8.88 -9.60 -15.73
CA GLU A 366 -8.18 -10.78 -16.20
C GLU A 366 -6.76 -10.85 -15.56
N GLY A 367 -6.44 -11.96 -14.91
CA GLY A 367 -5.14 -12.19 -14.27
C GLY A 367 -4.96 -11.63 -12.85
N VAL A 368 -5.97 -10.93 -12.29
CA VAL A 368 -5.92 -10.46 -10.89
C VAL A 368 -5.76 -11.63 -9.92
N ASP A 369 -6.52 -12.71 -10.12
CA ASP A 369 -6.42 -13.94 -9.31
C ASP A 369 -5.05 -14.59 -9.37
N GLU A 370 -4.41 -14.61 -10.55
CA GLU A 370 -3.12 -15.25 -10.76
C GLU A 370 -1.99 -14.47 -10.07
N ASN A 371 -2.05 -13.14 -10.16
CA ASN A 371 -1.11 -12.26 -9.47
C ASN A 371 -1.27 -12.36 -7.94
N LEU A 372 -2.49 -12.35 -7.42
CA LEU A 372 -2.72 -12.50 -5.99
C LEU A 372 -2.38 -13.92 -5.47
N ALA A 373 -2.62 -14.97 -6.25
CA ALA A 373 -2.21 -16.33 -5.91
C ALA A 373 -0.68 -16.48 -5.88
N MET A 374 0.03 -15.80 -6.78
CA MET A 374 1.50 -15.74 -6.72
C MET A 374 1.97 -15.01 -5.46
N ALA A 375 1.38 -13.85 -5.15
CA ALA A 375 1.70 -13.12 -3.92
C ALA A 375 1.44 -13.94 -2.65
N GLN A 376 0.35 -14.71 -2.60
CA GLN A 376 0.05 -15.67 -1.52
C GLN A 376 1.09 -16.79 -1.42
N THR A 377 1.51 -17.35 -2.56
CA THR A 377 2.54 -18.40 -2.58
C THR A 377 3.88 -17.89 -2.05
N LEU A 378 4.23 -16.63 -2.37
CA LEU A 378 5.46 -15.98 -1.93
C LEU A 378 5.41 -15.44 -0.49
N GLY A 379 4.23 -15.40 0.14
CA GLY A 379 4.04 -14.78 1.46
C GLY A 379 2.71 -15.09 2.11
N ASP A 380 2.49 -16.35 2.47
CA ASP A 380 1.22 -16.87 3.04
C ASP A 380 0.89 -16.38 4.47
N ARG A 381 1.86 -15.77 5.16
CA ARG A 381 1.71 -15.12 6.47
C ARG A 381 1.91 -13.61 6.43
N ASN A 382 1.76 -12.99 5.25
CA ASN A 382 1.95 -11.55 5.07
C ASN A 382 0.61 -10.79 5.12
N GLY A 383 0.47 -9.89 6.10
CA GLY A 383 -0.76 -9.11 6.27
C GLY A 383 -1.13 -8.19 5.10
N ARG A 384 -0.16 -7.77 4.26
CA ARG A 384 -0.44 -6.98 3.04
C ARG A 384 -1.10 -7.86 1.97
N VAL A 385 -0.61 -9.09 1.80
CA VAL A 385 -1.18 -10.08 0.86
C VAL A 385 -2.61 -10.42 1.27
N ASP A 386 -2.82 -10.74 2.56
CA ASP A 386 -4.16 -11.03 3.09
C ASP A 386 -5.15 -9.90 2.86
N ARG A 387 -4.73 -8.65 3.01
CA ARG A 387 -5.58 -7.48 2.77
C ARG A 387 -5.91 -7.32 1.29
N ALA A 388 -4.94 -7.51 0.39
CA ALA A 388 -5.13 -7.43 -1.05
C ALA A 388 -6.13 -8.50 -1.54
N VAL A 389 -5.97 -9.75 -1.09
CA VAL A 389 -6.88 -10.86 -1.42
C VAL A 389 -8.29 -10.57 -0.88
N LYS A 390 -8.41 -10.16 0.38
CA LYS A 390 -9.73 -9.83 0.96
C LYS A 390 -10.39 -8.63 0.28
N ALA A 391 -9.61 -7.65 -0.18
CA ALA A 391 -10.13 -6.53 -0.97
C ALA A 391 -10.67 -7.05 -2.30
N TRP A 392 -9.90 -7.87 -3.00
CA TRP A 392 -10.36 -8.48 -4.25
C TRP A 392 -11.60 -9.37 -4.08
N ASP A 393 -11.69 -10.15 -3.01
CA ASP A 393 -12.89 -10.95 -2.70
C ASP A 393 -14.13 -10.08 -2.45
N ARG A 394 -13.95 -8.93 -1.78
CA ARG A 394 -15.04 -7.95 -1.58
C ARG A 394 -15.43 -7.32 -2.91
N GLU A 395 -14.47 -6.87 -3.71
CA GLU A 395 -14.70 -6.27 -5.01
C GLU A 395 -15.46 -7.24 -5.91
N ARG A 396 -14.96 -8.46 -6.12
CA ARG A 396 -15.66 -9.51 -6.89
C ARG A 396 -17.03 -9.88 -6.33
N GLY A 397 -17.25 -9.69 -5.03
CA GLY A 397 -18.50 -9.98 -4.36
C GLY A 397 -19.65 -9.03 -4.73
N TRP A 398 -20.75 -9.15 -3.98
CA TRP A 398 -21.90 -8.27 -4.10
C TRP A 398 -21.54 -6.82 -3.76
N GLN A 399 -22.00 -5.89 -4.58
CA GLN A 399 -21.84 -4.44 -4.35
C GLN A 399 -23.22 -3.84 -4.07
N PHE A 400 -23.31 -2.95 -3.09
CA PHE A 400 -24.56 -2.28 -2.73
C PHE A 400 -24.32 -0.80 -2.43
N ASP A 401 -25.11 0.04 -3.08
CA ASP A 401 -25.09 1.49 -2.91
C ASP A 401 -26.48 1.99 -2.56
N LEU A 402 -26.56 2.86 -1.56
CA LEU A 402 -27.75 3.62 -1.21
C LEU A 402 -27.36 5.08 -1.04
N ALA A 403 -27.99 5.96 -1.82
CA ALA A 403 -27.86 7.40 -1.69
C ALA A 403 -29.24 8.00 -1.48
N THR A 404 -29.38 8.90 -0.51
CA THR A 404 -30.58 9.72 -0.36
C THR A 404 -30.21 11.18 -0.11
N GLU A 405 -30.92 12.06 -0.79
CA GLU A 405 -30.87 13.51 -0.61
C GLU A 405 -32.27 13.97 -0.20
N GLN A 406 -32.37 14.82 0.81
CA GLN A 406 -33.61 15.45 1.24
C GLN A 406 -33.37 16.95 1.36
N GLY A 407 -34.10 17.73 0.58
CA GLY A 407 -33.98 19.18 0.54
C GLY A 407 -35.22 19.90 1.06
N LYS A 408 -34.99 21.10 1.59
CA LYS A 408 -36.04 22.06 1.92
C LYS A 408 -35.66 23.42 1.35
N GLY A 409 -36.52 23.94 0.47
CA GLY A 409 -36.41 25.25 -0.16
C GLY A 409 -37.02 26.38 0.66
N SER A 410 -36.91 27.60 0.13
CA SER A 410 -37.58 28.81 0.63
C SER A 410 -38.85 29.18 -0.13
N SER A 411 -39.03 28.63 -1.34
CA SER A 411 -40.20 28.85 -2.19
C SER A 411 -40.75 27.53 -2.72
N PRO A 412 -42.09 27.40 -2.77
CA PRO A 412 -42.72 26.23 -3.35
C PRO A 412 -42.52 26.16 -4.88
N ASP A 413 -42.24 27.27 -5.58
CA ASP A 413 -42.20 27.32 -7.05
C ASP A 413 -41.22 26.33 -7.71
N PHE A 414 -40.20 25.89 -6.98
CA PHE A 414 -39.19 24.92 -7.43
C PHE A 414 -39.17 23.63 -6.58
N GLY A 415 -40.13 23.47 -5.66
CA GLY A 415 -40.22 22.38 -4.68
C GLY A 415 -39.83 22.88 -3.27
N ASP A 416 -40.83 23.14 -2.40
CA ASP A 416 -40.56 23.57 -1.01
C ASP A 416 -39.86 22.47 -0.21
N ARG A 417 -40.19 21.22 -0.52
CA ARG A 417 -39.52 20.02 -0.02
C ARG A 417 -39.35 19.07 -1.18
N ASP A 418 -38.13 18.57 -1.34
CA ASP A 418 -37.81 17.60 -2.37
C ASP A 418 -36.92 16.49 -1.78
N GLY A 419 -36.90 15.36 -2.46
CA GLY A 419 -36.07 14.26 -2.04
C GLY A 419 -35.79 13.31 -3.17
N THR A 420 -34.60 12.75 -3.18
CA THR A 420 -34.19 11.68 -4.09
C THR A 420 -33.59 10.54 -3.29
N THR A 421 -33.87 9.32 -3.71
CA THR A 421 -33.29 8.10 -3.16
C THR A 421 -32.97 7.16 -4.30
N GLN A 422 -31.74 6.68 -4.35
CA GLN A 422 -31.30 5.64 -5.27
C GLN A 422 -30.71 4.49 -4.47
N ALA A 423 -31.14 3.27 -4.79
CA ALA A 423 -30.55 2.04 -4.30
C ALA A 423 -30.12 1.19 -5.49
N THR A 424 -28.89 0.70 -5.48
CA THR A 424 -28.35 -0.20 -6.51
C THR A 424 -27.72 -1.40 -5.83
N ILE A 425 -28.00 -2.59 -6.33
CA ILE A 425 -27.30 -3.82 -5.97
C ILE A 425 -26.73 -4.44 -7.25
N ALA A 426 -25.45 -4.79 -7.22
CA ALA A 426 -24.77 -5.49 -8.29
C ALA A 426 -24.43 -6.92 -7.86
N SER A 427 -24.64 -7.87 -8.76
CA SER A 427 -24.18 -9.25 -8.59
C SER A 427 -22.67 -9.31 -8.37
N PRO A 428 -22.14 -10.44 -7.89
CA PRO A 428 -20.73 -10.74 -8.04
C PRO A 428 -20.27 -10.61 -9.49
N LEU A 429 -18.97 -10.38 -9.69
CA LEU A 429 -18.36 -10.32 -11.00
C LEU A 429 -18.49 -11.70 -11.68
N ILE A 430 -18.99 -11.69 -12.91
CA ILE A 430 -19.22 -12.88 -13.73
C ILE A 430 -18.19 -12.85 -14.85
N ASP A 431 -17.39 -13.92 -14.93
CA ASP A 431 -16.40 -14.12 -15.99
C ASP A 431 -15.44 -12.92 -16.12
N ASP A 432 -15.07 -12.31 -14.98
CA ASP A 432 -14.18 -11.14 -14.89
C ASP A 432 -14.61 -9.89 -15.69
N HIS A 433 -15.82 -9.89 -16.26
CA HIS A 433 -16.23 -8.87 -17.22
C HIS A 433 -17.63 -8.32 -16.98
N TRP A 434 -18.50 -9.00 -16.24
CA TRP A 434 -19.92 -8.64 -16.22
C TRP A 434 -20.53 -8.60 -14.82
N ARG A 435 -21.52 -7.72 -14.64
CA ARG A 435 -22.44 -7.74 -13.51
C ARG A 435 -23.87 -7.53 -13.96
N VAL A 436 -24.78 -8.21 -13.28
CA VAL A 436 -26.21 -7.91 -13.35
C VAL A 436 -26.55 -6.94 -12.22
N LEU A 437 -27.34 -5.92 -12.54
CA LEU A 437 -27.75 -4.86 -11.62
C LEU A 437 -29.24 -4.96 -11.36
N ALA A 438 -29.65 -4.70 -10.11
CA ALA A 438 -31.00 -4.28 -9.78
C ALA A 438 -30.93 -2.89 -9.13
N LEU A 439 -31.78 -1.98 -9.57
CA LEU A 439 -31.77 -0.61 -9.09
C LEU A 439 -33.18 -0.04 -8.93
N GLY A 440 -33.33 0.77 -7.89
CA GLY A 440 -34.54 1.51 -7.58
C GLY A 440 -34.23 3.00 -7.44
N ARG A 441 -35.03 3.84 -8.07
CA ARG A 441 -34.97 5.30 -7.94
C ARG A 441 -36.31 5.83 -7.50
N TYR A 442 -36.28 6.71 -6.52
CA TYR A 442 -37.45 7.41 -6.01
C TYR A 442 -37.12 8.89 -5.88
N SER A 443 -38.00 9.74 -6.39
CA SER A 443 -37.87 11.19 -6.28
C SER A 443 -39.23 11.79 -5.94
N THR A 444 -39.26 12.82 -5.12
CA THR A 444 -40.47 13.50 -4.68
C THR A 444 -40.25 15.01 -4.62
N ALA A 445 -41.30 15.79 -4.84
CA ALA A 445 -41.31 17.23 -4.60
C ALA A 445 -42.71 17.73 -4.25
N ASP A 446 -42.78 18.63 -3.27
CA ASP A 446 -43.99 19.35 -2.86
C ASP A 446 -44.08 20.66 -3.65
N LEU A 447 -45.00 20.74 -4.61
CA LEU A 447 -45.17 21.87 -5.54
C LEU A 447 -46.45 22.66 -5.22
N PRO A 448 -46.60 23.90 -5.70
CA PRO A 448 -47.84 24.68 -5.54
C PRO A 448 -49.05 23.98 -6.15
N GLU A 449 -48.85 23.19 -7.21
CA GLU A 449 -49.90 22.42 -7.88
C GLU A 449 -50.24 21.11 -7.15
N GLY A 450 -49.42 20.71 -6.18
CA GLY A 450 -49.54 19.47 -5.40
C GLY A 450 -48.34 18.56 -5.55
N ASP A 451 -48.35 17.47 -4.78
CA ASP A 451 -47.20 16.57 -4.68
C ASP A 451 -46.94 15.83 -5.99
N VAL A 452 -45.65 15.70 -6.35
CA VAL A 452 -45.19 14.88 -7.48
C VAL A 452 -44.20 13.84 -7.00
N ARG A 453 -44.25 12.65 -7.59
CA ARG A 453 -43.24 11.61 -7.39
C ARG A 453 -42.83 10.94 -8.70
N ARG A 454 -41.55 10.62 -8.83
CA ARG A 454 -41.00 9.72 -9.83
C ARG A 454 -40.52 8.46 -9.13
N SER A 455 -40.99 7.30 -9.57
CA SER A 455 -40.54 6.03 -8.99
C SER A 455 -40.26 5.04 -10.09
N ARG A 456 -39.10 4.40 -10.03
CA ARG A 456 -38.63 3.47 -11.04
C ARG A 456 -37.89 2.32 -10.37
N VAL A 457 -38.14 1.11 -10.85
CA VAL A 457 -37.41 -0.09 -10.41
C VAL A 457 -37.08 -0.90 -11.65
N GLY A 458 -35.82 -1.29 -11.79
CA GLY A 458 -35.34 -1.89 -13.01
C GLY A 458 -34.15 -2.82 -12.82
N LEU A 459 -33.73 -3.37 -13.94
CA LEU A 459 -32.58 -4.26 -14.05
C LEU A 459 -31.62 -3.74 -15.12
N GLY A 460 -30.35 -4.04 -14.95
CA GLY A 460 -29.30 -3.68 -15.89
C GLY A 460 -28.20 -4.72 -15.98
N VAL A 461 -27.33 -4.51 -16.96
CA VAL A 461 -26.05 -5.22 -17.08
C VAL A 461 -24.96 -4.18 -17.19
N ARG A 462 -23.86 -4.42 -16.50
CA ARG A 462 -22.63 -3.63 -16.57
C ARG A 462 -21.50 -4.53 -17.06
N GLY A 463 -20.73 -4.02 -18.01
CA GLY A 463 -19.58 -4.69 -18.63
C GLY A 463 -18.30 -3.92 -18.35
N TYR A 464 -17.21 -4.66 -18.20
CA TYR A 464 -15.87 -4.16 -17.90
C TYR A 464 -14.87 -4.67 -18.93
N ALA A 465 -14.02 -3.77 -19.40
CA ALA A 465 -12.84 -4.07 -20.18
C ALA A 465 -11.75 -3.09 -19.77
N ARG A 466 -10.51 -3.31 -20.22
CA ARG A 466 -9.38 -2.44 -19.90
C ARG A 466 -9.65 -0.96 -20.22
N GLY A 467 -9.77 -0.18 -19.15
CA GLY A 467 -10.06 1.25 -19.10
C GLY A 467 -11.52 1.61 -19.33
N LEU A 468 -12.42 0.66 -19.53
CA LEU A 468 -13.80 0.87 -19.97
C LEU A 468 -14.79 0.19 -19.03
N GLU A 469 -15.73 0.97 -18.51
CA GLU A 469 -16.99 0.48 -17.96
C GLU A 469 -18.12 0.88 -18.89
N ALA A 470 -19.04 -0.03 -19.18
CA ALA A 470 -20.26 0.26 -19.94
C ALA A 470 -21.48 -0.37 -19.29
N TYR A 471 -22.66 0.22 -19.47
CA TYR A 471 -23.89 -0.33 -18.93
C TYR A 471 -25.08 -0.15 -19.87
N VAL A 472 -26.05 -1.04 -19.73
CA VAL A 472 -27.38 -0.92 -20.31
C VAL A 472 -28.41 -1.34 -19.27
N GLN A 473 -29.49 -0.58 -19.12
CA GLN A 473 -30.52 -0.87 -18.12
C GLN A 473 -31.91 -0.41 -18.55
N VAL A 474 -32.91 -1.07 -17.96
CA VAL A 474 -34.33 -0.86 -18.23
C VAL A 474 -35.04 -0.61 -16.92
N LEU A 475 -35.64 0.58 -16.79
CA LEU A 475 -36.36 0.99 -15.58
C LEU A 475 -37.79 1.41 -15.90
N PRO A 476 -38.76 0.48 -15.80
CA PRO A 476 -40.17 0.81 -15.83
C PRO A 476 -40.56 1.79 -14.71
N ALA A 477 -41.42 2.75 -15.03
CA ALA A 477 -42.04 3.60 -14.03
C ALA A 477 -43.04 2.81 -13.18
N THR A 478 -43.04 3.07 -11.88
CA THR A 478 -44.02 2.57 -10.91
C THR A 478 -44.91 3.70 -10.36
N ASP A 479 -44.71 4.94 -10.83
CA ASP A 479 -45.60 6.08 -10.62
C ASP A 479 -46.67 6.21 -11.72
N ARG A 480 -47.55 7.20 -11.59
CA ARG A 480 -48.69 7.42 -12.49
C ARG A 480 -48.62 8.72 -13.30
N TYR A 481 -47.54 9.50 -13.19
CA TYR A 481 -47.48 10.83 -13.81
C TYR A 481 -47.16 10.70 -15.30
N VAL A 482 -45.98 10.16 -15.61
CA VAL A 482 -45.53 9.97 -17.01
C VAL A 482 -45.71 8.52 -17.47
N GLY A 483 -45.51 7.55 -16.58
CA GLY A 483 -45.71 6.12 -16.87
C GLY A 483 -44.79 5.54 -17.96
N LYS A 484 -43.63 6.16 -18.22
CA LYS A 484 -42.67 5.70 -19.24
C LYS A 484 -41.59 4.80 -18.65
N THR A 485 -41.22 3.77 -19.40
CA THR A 485 -40.00 3.00 -19.17
C THR A 485 -38.78 3.78 -19.65
N ALA A 486 -37.82 3.99 -18.76
CA ALA A 486 -36.50 4.50 -19.12
C ALA A 486 -35.64 3.37 -19.66
N LEU A 487 -35.10 3.56 -20.86
CA LEU A 487 -34.00 2.76 -21.40
C LEU A 487 -32.76 3.61 -21.29
N GLU A 488 -31.77 3.12 -20.56
CA GLU A 488 -30.54 3.86 -20.29
C GLU A 488 -29.35 3.05 -20.75
N ALA A 489 -28.37 3.75 -21.32
CA ALA A 489 -27.11 3.16 -21.70
C ALA A 489 -26.02 4.21 -21.57
N GLY A 490 -24.84 3.81 -21.14
CA GLY A 490 -23.72 4.71 -20.99
C GLY A 490 -22.39 3.97 -20.87
N PHE A 491 -21.32 4.74 -20.84
CA PHE A 491 -19.98 4.24 -20.60
C PHE A 491 -19.09 5.30 -19.93
N ASP A 492 -18.08 4.83 -19.21
CA ASP A 492 -16.93 5.60 -18.77
C ASP A 492 -15.67 4.93 -19.33
N TRP A 493 -14.90 5.70 -20.11
CA TRP A 493 -13.70 5.20 -20.77
C TRP A 493 -12.48 6.05 -20.40
N SER A 494 -11.62 5.53 -19.53
CA SER A 494 -10.24 5.96 -19.39
C SER A 494 -9.47 5.59 -20.66
N ILE A 495 -9.32 6.53 -21.58
CA ILE A 495 -8.59 6.34 -22.84
C ILE A 495 -7.08 6.24 -22.57
N THR A 496 -6.60 7.11 -21.68
CA THR A 496 -5.22 7.13 -21.19
C THR A 496 -5.23 7.48 -19.70
N ASP A 497 -4.05 7.51 -19.07
CA ASP A 497 -3.88 8.00 -17.69
C ASP A 497 -4.25 9.48 -17.51
N HIS A 498 -4.41 10.22 -18.62
CA HIS A 498 -4.72 11.65 -18.58
C HIS A 498 -6.08 12.02 -19.17
N TRP A 499 -6.72 11.13 -19.91
CA TRP A 499 -7.93 11.45 -20.67
C TRP A 499 -8.98 10.38 -20.42
N ALA A 500 -10.15 10.82 -19.99
CA ALA A 500 -11.34 9.99 -19.86
C ALA A 500 -12.52 10.61 -20.62
N TRP A 501 -13.38 9.76 -21.17
CA TRP A 501 -14.60 10.13 -21.85
C TRP A 501 -15.76 9.36 -21.27
N ALA A 502 -16.80 10.07 -20.83
CA ALA A 502 -18.05 9.49 -20.38
C ALA A 502 -19.21 9.93 -21.27
N ALA A 503 -20.19 9.07 -21.45
CA ALA A 503 -21.45 9.40 -22.07
C ALA A 503 -22.60 8.58 -21.48
N ASP A 504 -23.75 9.24 -21.31
CA ASP A 504 -24.96 8.66 -20.74
C ASP A 504 -26.16 9.07 -21.60
N PHE A 505 -27.00 8.11 -21.93
CA PHE A 505 -28.23 8.32 -22.69
C PHE A 505 -29.41 7.74 -21.93
N SER A 506 -30.52 8.48 -21.87
CA SER A 506 -31.79 7.99 -21.34
C SER A 506 -32.96 8.37 -22.23
N THR A 507 -33.89 7.44 -22.46
CA THR A 507 -35.15 7.73 -23.16
C THR A 507 -36.15 8.49 -22.30
N ALA A 508 -35.92 8.57 -20.99
CA ALA A 508 -36.74 9.30 -20.03
C ALA A 508 -35.84 9.75 -18.86
N GLY A 509 -34.92 10.70 -19.08
CA GLY A 509 -33.85 11.02 -18.13
C GLY A 509 -34.32 11.54 -16.78
N GLU A 510 -33.50 11.27 -15.76
CA GLU A 510 -33.74 11.68 -14.37
C GLU A 510 -33.60 13.21 -14.20
N ASP A 511 -32.82 13.89 -15.03
CA ASP A 511 -32.68 15.36 -14.96
C ASP A 511 -33.91 16.13 -15.45
N THR A 512 -34.94 15.43 -15.92
CA THR A 512 -36.25 16.05 -16.19
C THR A 512 -36.79 16.63 -14.87
N PRO A 513 -37.09 17.95 -14.81
CA PRO A 513 -37.62 18.57 -13.59
C PRO A 513 -38.90 17.89 -13.11
N LEU A 514 -39.01 17.65 -11.80
CA LEU A 514 -40.18 16.99 -11.22
C LEU A 514 -41.48 17.78 -11.48
N ARG A 515 -41.43 19.11 -11.49
CA ARG A 515 -42.57 19.94 -11.91
C ARG A 515 -43.00 19.68 -13.36
N ALA A 516 -42.07 19.42 -14.28
CA ALA A 516 -42.43 19.03 -15.65
C ALA A 516 -43.15 17.67 -15.68
N GLN A 517 -42.71 16.73 -14.84
CA GLN A 517 -43.34 15.42 -14.69
C GLN A 517 -44.76 15.50 -14.14
N TYR A 518 -45.05 16.42 -13.22
CA TYR A 518 -46.42 16.67 -12.75
C TYR A 518 -47.39 16.91 -13.92
N TYR A 519 -46.93 17.61 -14.96
CA TYR A 519 -47.67 17.88 -16.20
C TYR A 519 -47.53 16.81 -17.29
N GLY A 520 -47.03 15.61 -16.97
CA GLY A 520 -46.86 14.51 -17.92
C GLY A 520 -45.73 14.73 -18.94
N ILE A 521 -44.80 15.65 -18.66
CA ILE A 521 -43.68 15.97 -19.55
C ILE A 521 -42.46 15.12 -19.15
N SER A 522 -41.77 14.56 -20.15
CA SER A 522 -40.51 13.81 -19.98
C SER A 522 -39.48 14.25 -21.01
N ALA A 523 -38.19 14.04 -20.74
CA ALA A 523 -37.12 14.30 -21.70
C ALA A 523 -36.32 13.05 -22.06
N LYS A 524 -35.92 12.95 -23.32
CA LYS A 524 -34.78 12.11 -23.72
C LYS A 524 -33.52 12.90 -23.44
N THR A 525 -32.57 12.34 -22.70
CA THR A 525 -31.33 13.02 -22.30
C THR A 525 -30.13 12.34 -22.94
N LEU A 526 -29.15 13.15 -23.29
CA LEU A 526 -27.82 12.71 -23.71
C LEU A 526 -26.81 13.63 -23.04
N ASP A 527 -25.99 13.04 -22.20
CA ASP A 527 -24.93 13.70 -21.45
C ASP A 527 -23.60 13.12 -21.91
N THR A 528 -22.60 13.98 -22.10
CA THR A 528 -21.26 13.52 -22.41
C THR A 528 -20.23 14.45 -21.80
N ALA A 529 -19.14 13.90 -21.28
CA ALA A 529 -18.08 14.68 -20.68
C ALA A 529 -16.71 14.13 -21.04
N VAL A 530 -15.77 15.04 -21.26
CA VAL A 530 -14.34 14.73 -21.37
C VAL A 530 -13.64 15.27 -20.15
N THR A 531 -12.85 14.43 -19.51
CA THR A 531 -12.01 14.79 -18.38
C THR A 531 -10.55 14.69 -18.78
N TRP A 532 -9.80 15.76 -18.57
CA TRP A 532 -8.35 15.75 -18.56
C TRP A 532 -7.83 15.82 -17.13
N ARG A 533 -7.00 14.86 -16.74
CA ARG A 533 -6.36 14.81 -15.41
C ARG A 533 -4.84 14.77 -15.59
N ALA A 534 -4.15 15.80 -15.12
CA ALA A 534 -2.69 15.76 -15.12
C ALA A 534 -2.20 14.76 -14.06
N SER A 535 -2.78 14.83 -12.86
CA SER A 535 -2.49 13.99 -11.69
C SER A 535 -3.53 14.27 -10.59
N GLU A 536 -3.29 13.86 -9.35
CA GLU A 536 -4.06 14.25 -8.16
C GLU A 536 -4.08 15.76 -7.92
N LEU A 537 -3.16 16.51 -8.53
CA LEU A 537 -3.02 17.94 -8.35
C LEU A 537 -3.91 18.79 -9.26
N THR A 538 -4.26 18.30 -10.45
CA THR A 538 -4.93 19.13 -11.46
C THR A 538 -5.85 18.30 -12.34
N GLN A 539 -7.09 18.75 -12.46
CA GLN A 539 -8.10 18.16 -13.32
C GLN A 539 -8.94 19.24 -13.99
N ALA A 540 -9.26 19.05 -15.26
CA ALA A 540 -10.24 19.82 -16.01
C ALA A 540 -11.30 18.89 -16.58
N ARG A 541 -12.57 19.26 -16.53
CA ARG A 541 -13.67 18.50 -17.13
C ARG A 541 -14.59 19.44 -17.90
N VAL A 542 -15.02 18.99 -19.08
CA VAL A 542 -16.00 19.68 -19.92
C VAL A 542 -17.11 18.71 -20.25
N GLY A 543 -18.33 19.05 -19.84
CA GLY A 543 -19.56 18.32 -20.08
C GLY A 543 -20.50 19.08 -21.02
N LEU A 544 -21.24 18.33 -21.82
CA LEU A 544 -22.31 18.79 -22.70
C LEU A 544 -23.56 17.95 -22.42
N SER A 545 -24.72 18.60 -22.36
CA SER A 545 -26.01 17.92 -22.21
C SER A 545 -27.00 18.35 -23.28
N ARG A 546 -27.86 17.44 -23.69
CA ARG A 546 -28.91 17.69 -24.70
C ARG A 546 -30.19 16.95 -24.32
N ASP A 547 -31.19 17.72 -23.93
CA ASP A 547 -32.49 17.18 -23.50
C ASP A 547 -33.57 17.50 -24.52
N ARG A 548 -34.29 16.49 -24.99
CA ARG A 548 -35.45 16.65 -25.87
C ARG A 548 -36.73 16.31 -25.13
N PHE A 549 -37.45 17.35 -24.71
CA PHE A 549 -38.71 17.25 -23.96
C PHE A 549 -39.88 16.86 -24.88
N THR A 550 -40.86 16.15 -24.32
CA THR A 550 -42.08 15.73 -25.03
C THR A 550 -43.00 16.90 -25.38
N ASP A 551 -42.87 18.02 -24.70
CA ASP A 551 -43.62 19.25 -24.99
C ASP A 551 -43.08 20.01 -26.22
N GLY A 552 -41.97 19.55 -26.81
CA GLY A 552 -41.29 20.17 -27.94
C GLY A 552 -40.19 21.19 -27.55
N ASN A 553 -39.89 21.36 -26.27
CA ASN A 553 -38.69 22.06 -25.82
C ASN A 553 -37.43 21.22 -26.09
N THR A 554 -36.32 21.90 -26.30
CA THR A 554 -35.00 21.27 -26.36
C THR A 554 -34.04 22.12 -25.55
N ARG A 555 -33.41 21.49 -24.55
CA ARG A 555 -32.40 22.12 -23.70
C ARG A 555 -31.02 21.68 -24.18
N THR A 556 -30.08 22.60 -24.19
CA THR A 556 -28.66 22.28 -24.39
C THR A 556 -27.88 22.96 -23.29
N GLY A 557 -27.18 22.15 -22.51
CA GLY A 557 -26.35 22.60 -21.41
C GLY A 557 -24.88 22.33 -21.71
N TRP A 558 -24.03 23.06 -21.00
CA TRP A 558 -22.62 22.76 -20.90
C TRP A 558 -22.11 23.18 -19.53
N LEU A 559 -21.10 22.45 -19.06
CA LEU A 559 -20.43 22.71 -17.79
C LEU A 559 -18.94 22.49 -17.99
N ALA A 560 -18.11 23.43 -17.55
CA ALA A 560 -16.67 23.31 -17.57
C ALA A 560 -16.13 23.64 -16.18
N ASN A 561 -15.30 22.76 -15.63
CA ASN A 561 -14.68 22.98 -14.34
C ASN A 561 -13.19 22.64 -14.37
N VAL A 562 -12.40 23.44 -13.66
CA VAL A 562 -10.97 23.21 -13.42
C VAL A 562 -10.75 23.20 -11.92
N ILE A 563 -10.07 22.17 -11.43
CA ILE A 563 -9.72 21.99 -10.02
C ILE A 563 -8.20 21.87 -9.91
N GLN A 564 -7.64 22.59 -8.94
CA GLN A 564 -6.22 22.62 -8.62
C GLN A 564 -6.00 22.43 -7.12
N ARG A 565 -5.14 21.46 -6.76
CA ARG A 565 -4.60 21.30 -5.41
C ARG A 565 -3.74 22.51 -5.07
N LEU A 566 -4.16 23.27 -4.07
CA LEU A 566 -3.49 24.48 -3.58
C LEU A 566 -2.53 24.16 -2.42
N HIS A 567 -2.90 23.17 -1.59
CA HIS A 567 -2.10 22.73 -0.47
C HIS A 567 -2.29 21.23 -0.22
N THR A 568 -1.19 20.55 0.06
CA THR A 568 -1.15 19.17 0.52
C THR A 568 -0.29 19.13 1.77
N ALA A 569 -0.84 18.57 2.84
CA ALA A 569 -0.13 18.25 4.07
C ALA A 569 -0.53 16.81 4.46
N PRO A 570 0.17 16.18 5.43
CA PRO A 570 -0.20 14.85 5.86
C PRO A 570 -1.67 14.82 6.26
N ASN A 571 -2.47 13.98 5.59
CA ASN A 571 -3.88 13.76 5.88
C ASN A 571 -4.82 14.98 5.64
N LEU A 572 -4.32 16.05 4.99
CA LEU A 572 -5.06 17.30 4.74
C LEU A 572 -4.81 17.80 3.32
N THR A 573 -5.90 18.12 2.62
CA THR A 573 -5.82 18.68 1.27
C THR A 573 -6.74 19.89 1.13
N ILE A 574 -6.28 20.87 0.34
CA ILE A 574 -7.05 22.06 -0.01
C ILE A 574 -7.01 22.22 -1.52
N ASP A 575 -8.19 22.19 -2.14
CA ASP A 575 -8.40 22.47 -3.55
C ASP A 575 -9.05 23.82 -3.75
N GLY A 576 -8.71 24.45 -4.87
CA GLY A 576 -9.42 25.59 -5.42
C GLY A 576 -9.72 25.37 -6.89
N GLY A 577 -10.75 26.03 -7.40
CA GLY A 577 -11.16 25.84 -8.78
C GLY A 577 -12.09 26.91 -9.31
N VAL A 578 -12.46 26.72 -10.57
CA VAL A 578 -13.44 27.54 -11.27
C VAL A 578 -14.43 26.60 -11.94
N GLU A 579 -15.71 26.93 -11.84
CA GLU A 579 -16.80 26.26 -12.53
C GLU A 579 -17.53 27.30 -13.40
N LEU A 580 -17.75 26.96 -14.67
CA LEU A 580 -18.48 27.77 -15.65
C LEU A 580 -19.57 26.90 -16.25
N GLY A 581 -20.79 27.41 -16.31
CA GLY A 581 -21.91 26.64 -16.85
C GLY A 581 -22.87 27.52 -17.63
N GLY A 582 -23.72 26.88 -18.43
CA GLY A 582 -24.84 27.57 -19.04
C GLY A 582 -25.72 26.65 -19.85
N SER A 583 -26.94 27.10 -20.08
CA SER A 583 -27.93 26.36 -20.85
C SER A 583 -28.71 27.27 -21.79
N MET A 584 -29.34 26.65 -22.78
CA MET A 584 -30.27 27.32 -23.69
C MET A 584 -31.46 26.42 -23.96
N ASN A 585 -32.66 27.01 -23.90
CA ASN A 585 -33.91 26.34 -24.19
C ASN A 585 -34.56 26.91 -25.46
N THR A 586 -35.14 26.05 -26.30
CA THR A 586 -35.82 26.48 -27.53
C THR A 586 -37.21 27.07 -27.29
N ARG A 587 -37.80 26.77 -26.13
CA ARG A 587 -39.12 27.26 -25.69
C ARG A 587 -38.96 27.92 -24.31
N THR A 588 -39.83 28.87 -23.97
CA THR A 588 -39.70 29.68 -22.73
C THR A 588 -40.96 29.68 -21.89
N ASP A 589 -42.14 29.63 -22.52
CA ASP A 589 -43.42 29.49 -21.80
C ASP A 589 -43.71 28.03 -21.47
N ARG A 590 -43.19 27.55 -20.34
CA ARG A 590 -43.29 26.18 -19.86
C ARG A 590 -43.66 26.13 -18.38
N PRO A 591 -44.35 25.07 -17.91
CA PRO A 591 -44.81 24.98 -16.53
C PRO A 591 -43.71 24.52 -15.55
N TYR A 592 -42.44 24.66 -15.90
CA TYR A 592 -41.28 24.27 -15.12
C TYR A 592 -40.16 25.27 -15.37
N PHE A 593 -39.16 25.32 -14.47
CA PHE A 593 -38.01 26.22 -14.64
C PHE A 593 -37.31 25.96 -15.98
N ASN A 594 -37.38 26.94 -16.88
CA ASN A 594 -36.99 26.77 -18.27
C ASN A 594 -36.47 28.07 -18.90
N PRO A 595 -35.35 28.61 -18.38
CA PRO A 595 -34.82 29.90 -18.80
C PRO A 595 -34.46 29.86 -20.29
N ARG A 596 -34.70 30.96 -21.01
CA ARG A 596 -34.35 31.03 -22.45
C ARG A 596 -32.87 30.74 -22.67
N ARG A 597 -32.05 31.34 -21.82
CA ARG A 597 -30.60 31.17 -21.74
C ARG A 597 -30.17 31.58 -20.36
N ASP A 598 -29.29 30.79 -19.76
CA ASP A 598 -28.62 31.13 -18.52
C ASP A 598 -27.11 30.89 -18.63
N TYR A 599 -26.40 31.47 -17.67
CA TYR A 599 -24.96 31.34 -17.53
C TYR A 599 -24.59 31.48 -16.06
N SER A 600 -23.66 30.66 -15.60
CA SER A 600 -23.08 30.76 -14.26
C SER A 600 -21.56 30.73 -14.32
N TYR A 601 -20.96 31.40 -13.36
CA TYR A 601 -19.57 31.17 -13.00
C TYR A 601 -19.45 31.10 -11.48
N ALA A 602 -18.59 30.24 -10.97
CA ALA A 602 -18.28 30.14 -9.55
C ALA A 602 -16.80 29.87 -9.31
N LEU A 603 -16.25 30.49 -8.28
CA LEU A 603 -15.00 30.05 -7.66
C LEU A 603 -15.34 28.95 -6.67
N THR A 604 -14.61 27.84 -6.73
CA THR A 604 -14.84 26.67 -5.90
C THR A 604 -13.67 26.45 -4.95
N GLY A 605 -13.95 25.88 -3.78
CA GLY A 605 -12.95 25.48 -2.80
C GLY A 605 -13.39 24.20 -2.09
N ARG A 606 -12.44 23.30 -1.84
CA ARG A 606 -12.65 22.10 -1.04
C ARG A 606 -11.56 21.95 -0.01
N LEU A 607 -11.94 21.69 1.22
CA LEU A 607 -11.06 21.22 2.28
C LEU A 607 -11.44 19.78 2.60
N GLU A 608 -10.48 18.87 2.56
CA GLU A 608 -10.65 17.48 2.96
C GLU A 608 -9.60 17.13 4.01
N ASN A 609 -10.04 16.57 5.13
CA ASN A 609 -9.18 16.30 6.28
C ASN A 609 -9.56 14.97 6.93
N LEU A 610 -8.59 14.08 7.08
CA LEU A 610 -8.76 12.85 7.85
C LEU A 610 -8.68 13.18 9.35
N LEU A 611 -9.81 13.03 10.05
CA LEU A 611 -9.94 13.33 11.48
C LEU A 611 -9.30 12.27 12.37
N GLY A 612 -9.31 11.02 11.92
CA GLY A 612 -8.71 9.91 12.63
C GLY A 612 -8.76 8.63 11.81
N GLN A 613 -7.72 7.81 11.98
CA GLN A 613 -7.59 6.52 11.34
C GLN A 613 -7.04 5.49 12.33
N PHE A 614 -7.59 4.29 12.28
CA PHE A 614 -7.04 3.12 12.95
C PHE A 614 -7.22 1.92 12.02
N TYR A 615 -6.15 1.55 11.34
CA TYR A 615 -6.14 0.54 10.27
C TYR A 615 -7.23 0.85 9.23
N GLU A 616 -8.19 -0.07 9.03
CA GLU A 616 -9.23 0.06 8.01
C GLU A 616 -10.42 0.91 8.45
N ARG A 617 -10.36 1.51 9.65
CA ARG A 617 -11.38 2.44 10.16
C ARG A 617 -10.88 3.85 10.04
N ASN A 618 -11.66 4.72 9.41
CA ASN A 618 -11.32 6.13 9.29
C ASN A 618 -12.56 7.02 9.33
N VAL A 619 -12.32 8.29 9.65
CA VAL A 619 -13.32 9.35 9.56
C VAL A 619 -12.68 10.52 8.83
N THR A 620 -13.24 10.85 7.67
CA THR A 620 -12.81 12.00 6.86
C THR A 620 -13.90 13.05 6.88
N GLN A 621 -13.53 14.30 7.13
CA GLN A 621 -14.43 15.44 6.98
C GLN A 621 -14.15 16.18 5.68
N ARG A 622 -15.20 16.76 5.12
CA ARG A 622 -15.11 17.54 3.89
C ARG A 622 -15.96 18.80 3.99
N VAL A 623 -15.39 19.92 3.54
CA VAL A 623 -16.06 21.20 3.37
C VAL A 623 -15.95 21.60 1.91
N ASP A 624 -17.07 21.81 1.22
CA ASP A 624 -17.11 22.37 -0.13
C ASP A 624 -17.75 23.77 -0.08
N VAL A 625 -17.16 24.70 -0.82
CA VAL A 625 -17.68 26.05 -1.01
C VAL A 625 -17.67 26.39 -2.49
N ALA A 626 -18.73 27.02 -2.98
CA ALA A 626 -18.78 27.64 -4.30
C ALA A 626 -19.41 29.03 -4.16
N VAL A 627 -18.79 30.06 -4.73
CA VAL A 627 -19.32 31.43 -4.72
C VAL A 627 -19.15 32.05 -6.10
N GLY A 628 -20.21 32.66 -6.61
CA GLY A 628 -20.27 33.00 -8.02
C GLY A 628 -21.39 33.95 -8.39
N GLN A 629 -21.68 34.02 -9.68
CA GLN A 629 -22.85 34.73 -10.22
C GLN A 629 -23.63 33.83 -11.15
N TYR A 630 -24.93 34.09 -11.19
CA TYR A 630 -25.89 33.50 -12.12
C TYR A 630 -26.55 34.63 -12.92
N ALA A 631 -26.56 34.46 -14.23
CA ALA A 631 -27.16 35.40 -15.17
C ALA A 631 -28.22 34.68 -15.99
N GLU A 632 -29.46 35.16 -15.90
CA GLU A 632 -30.59 34.63 -16.64
C GLU A 632 -31.12 35.65 -17.65
N LYS A 633 -31.34 35.22 -18.89
CA LYS A 633 -31.82 36.13 -19.93
C LYS A 633 -33.25 36.60 -19.63
N GLY A 634 -33.38 37.89 -19.33
CA GLY A 634 -34.66 38.54 -19.00
C GLY A 634 -34.71 39.05 -17.57
N PHE A 635 -33.72 38.68 -16.74
CA PHE A 635 -33.62 39.06 -15.34
C PHE A 635 -32.25 39.71 -15.05
N ALA A 636 -32.10 40.28 -13.85
CA ALA A 636 -30.83 40.82 -13.40
C ALA A 636 -29.86 39.69 -13.04
N THR A 637 -28.57 39.88 -13.34
CA THR A 637 -27.50 39.03 -12.83
C THR A 637 -27.35 39.23 -11.33
N ASP A 638 -27.21 38.13 -10.58
CA ASP A 638 -27.04 38.19 -9.12
C ASP A 638 -26.12 37.05 -8.63
N TRP A 639 -25.67 37.12 -7.38
CA TRP A 639 -24.73 36.16 -6.81
C TRP A 639 -25.39 34.84 -6.41
N MET A 640 -24.63 33.76 -6.56
CA MET A 640 -24.94 32.41 -6.08
C MET A 640 -23.88 31.95 -5.07
N ALA A 641 -24.29 31.11 -4.13
CA ALA A 641 -23.34 30.43 -3.26
C ALA A 641 -23.84 29.06 -2.81
N THR A 642 -22.89 28.16 -2.58
CA THR A 642 -23.12 26.85 -1.98
C THR A 642 -22.08 26.64 -0.88
N VAL A 643 -22.51 26.11 0.26
CA VAL A 643 -21.64 25.65 1.34
C VAL A 643 -22.12 24.28 1.76
N ARG A 644 -21.22 23.29 1.79
CA ARG A 644 -21.53 21.93 2.24
C ARG A 644 -20.49 21.48 3.26
N TYR A 645 -20.96 20.86 4.33
CA TYR A 645 -20.12 20.13 5.27
C TYR A 645 -20.61 18.70 5.37
N GLY A 646 -19.69 17.74 5.41
CA GLY A 646 -20.05 16.34 5.59
C GLY A 646 -18.89 15.51 6.09
N GLN A 647 -19.20 14.26 6.41
CA GLN A 647 -18.22 13.27 6.81
C GLN A 647 -18.46 11.94 6.10
N THR A 648 -17.37 11.24 5.83
CA THR A 648 -17.37 9.85 5.42
C THR A 648 -16.70 9.02 6.51
N ILE A 649 -17.37 7.95 6.92
CA ILE A 649 -16.99 7.06 8.01
C ILE A 649 -16.83 5.66 7.44
N GLN A 650 -15.63 5.12 7.51
CA GLN A 650 -15.36 3.71 7.21
C GLN A 650 -15.29 2.94 8.52
N THR A 651 -16.25 2.04 8.77
CA THR A 651 -16.32 1.27 10.04
C THR A 651 -15.69 -0.11 9.93
N ALA A 652 -15.58 -0.63 8.71
CA ALA A 652 -14.95 -1.89 8.35
C ALA A 652 -14.47 -1.81 6.89
N PRO A 653 -13.55 -2.69 6.46
CA PRO A 653 -13.18 -2.82 5.06
C PRO A 653 -14.43 -3.01 4.19
N GLY A 654 -14.57 -2.17 3.18
CA GLY A 654 -15.69 -2.21 2.25
C GLY A 654 -17.05 -1.79 2.80
N PHE A 655 -17.13 -1.16 3.97
CA PHE A 655 -18.37 -0.55 4.46
C PHE A 655 -18.16 0.92 4.79
N ARG A 656 -18.80 1.79 4.00
CA ARG A 656 -18.70 3.26 4.14
C ARG A 656 -20.06 3.87 4.36
N LEU A 657 -20.15 4.77 5.33
CA LEU A 657 -21.30 5.61 5.60
C LEU A 657 -20.91 7.08 5.36
N GLY A 658 -21.79 7.85 4.78
CA GLY A 658 -21.59 9.28 4.57
C GLY A 658 -22.81 10.07 4.97
N TRP A 659 -22.58 11.28 5.48
CA TRP A 659 -23.62 12.27 5.68
C TRP A 659 -23.13 13.65 5.31
N GLY A 660 -24.03 14.52 4.86
CA GLY A 660 -23.71 15.89 4.50
C GLY A 660 -24.87 16.84 4.75
N LEU A 661 -24.55 18.07 5.14
CA LEU A 661 -25.48 19.18 5.21
C LEU A 661 -25.01 20.28 4.25
N GLY A 662 -25.85 20.59 3.27
CA GLY A 662 -25.62 21.64 2.29
C GLY A 662 -26.56 22.82 2.52
N TRP A 663 -26.07 24.02 2.30
CA TRP A 663 -26.86 25.21 2.05
C TRP A 663 -26.51 25.74 0.66
N HIS A 664 -27.55 26.01 -0.11
CA HIS A 664 -27.45 26.52 -1.46
C HIS A 664 -28.31 27.77 -1.60
N ASN A 665 -27.83 28.71 -2.40
CA ASN A 665 -28.51 29.96 -2.65
C ASN A 665 -28.24 30.42 -4.09
N GLN A 666 -29.31 30.64 -4.84
CA GLN A 666 -29.22 31.20 -6.19
C GLN A 666 -30.51 31.93 -6.60
N PRO A 667 -30.41 32.90 -7.53
CA PRO A 667 -31.57 33.53 -8.12
C PRO A 667 -32.20 32.63 -9.22
N TYR A 668 -33.52 32.53 -9.21
CA TYR A 668 -34.33 31.91 -10.27
C TYR A 668 -35.46 32.86 -10.66
N ASP A 669 -35.67 33.13 -11.95
CA ASP A 669 -36.69 34.08 -12.43
C ASP A 669 -36.60 35.46 -11.71
N GLY A 670 -35.37 35.87 -11.35
CA GLY A 670 -35.07 37.11 -10.63
C GLY A 670 -35.42 37.11 -9.13
N ARG A 671 -35.89 36.00 -8.56
CA ARG A 671 -36.14 35.84 -7.12
C ARG A 671 -35.10 34.92 -6.49
N ARG A 672 -34.71 35.24 -5.26
CA ARG A 672 -33.69 34.49 -4.54
C ARG A 672 -34.30 33.27 -3.87
N GLU A 673 -33.71 32.11 -4.13
CA GLU A 673 -34.04 30.87 -3.47
C GLU A 673 -32.88 30.36 -2.62
N HIS A 674 -33.24 29.85 -1.45
CA HIS A 674 -32.34 29.17 -0.53
C HIS A 674 -32.81 27.73 -0.34
N ARG A 675 -31.90 26.77 -0.39
CA ARG A 675 -32.17 25.36 -0.17
C ARG A 675 -31.21 24.79 0.86
N VAL A 676 -31.74 24.10 1.86
CA VAL A 676 -30.93 23.29 2.79
C VAL A 676 -31.13 21.83 2.43
N VAL A 677 -30.03 21.08 2.34
CA VAL A 677 -30.01 19.69 1.86
C VAL A 677 -29.32 18.81 2.88
N LEU A 678 -29.95 17.68 3.22
CA LEU A 678 -29.35 16.59 3.96
C LEU A 678 -29.07 15.43 3.00
N ASP A 679 -27.84 14.98 2.97
CA ASP A 679 -27.40 13.83 2.18
C ASP A 679 -27.02 12.68 3.11
N LEU A 680 -27.40 11.46 2.75
CA LEU A 680 -26.95 10.24 3.40
C LEU A 680 -26.52 9.23 2.33
N THR A 681 -25.37 8.61 2.53
CA THR A 681 -24.84 7.59 1.63
C THR A 681 -24.42 6.35 2.42
N LEU A 682 -24.64 5.18 1.85
CA LEU A 682 -24.13 3.91 2.34
C LEU A 682 -23.60 3.12 1.16
N HIS A 683 -22.39 2.60 1.32
CA HIS A 683 -21.75 1.73 0.34
C HIS A 683 -21.26 0.46 1.04
N TRP A 684 -21.53 -0.69 0.43
CA TRP A 684 -20.97 -1.98 0.76
C TRP A 684 -20.33 -2.59 -0.48
N GLY A 685 -19.06 -2.96 -0.40
CA GLY A 685 -18.28 -3.32 -1.59
C GLY A 685 -16.82 -2.88 -1.50
N GLU A 686 -16.11 -2.78 -2.62
CA GLU A 686 -14.81 -2.08 -2.66
C GLU A 686 -14.94 -0.74 -3.38
#